data_AF-A0A849PJ46-F1
#
_entry.id   AF-A0A849PJ46-F1
#
_cell.length_a   1.000
_cell.length_b   1.000
_cell.length_c   1.000
_cell.angle_alpha   90.00
_cell.angle_beta   90.00
_cell.angle_gamma   90.00
#
_symmetry.space_group_name_H-M   'P 1'
#
loop_
_entity.id
_entity.type
_entity.pdbx_description
1 polymer ?
#
loop_
_entity_poly.entity_id
_entity_poly.type
_entity_poly.pdbx_seq_one_letter_code
_entity_poly.pdbx_strand_id
1 'polypeptide(L)'
;MYKHRLVNILAISIIVSAMICTVSAGPVSMSVSQVELEGTNAIQEAIDANGGNWTAGETSVSELTVEEKLQLCGAIIGPIPDDAQFAQPPLRASATYVESFDWRNKDGKDWMTPVKSQGSCGSCWAFSALGVVEAAINIHTNDPDIDIDLSEQHLVSGCCSAGDCGGGWPDWALKYVRDTGVSEGSCFPYTRSNGACTPCSGWAENSWKIENYKYVSSSKDAFKSALQEYGPLSVVLSVPDDWFYYRGGVYEPVWSANDGVGWANHAVVLVGWDDSEGCWIIKNSWGSGWGENGYARVLYGNLEKYNYAYAVTGIVHDEANQPPVAGASANPTSGTIPLDVAFTGTGTDSDGTVISYEWTFGDGGSSTSQNPTHTYTSPGTYTATLTVTDDDGATGSDTVAITVTGSTTGTWVNPVAATASSYYSSTYAPTKAIDDNTATRWFTTRYDGPPCWIQFDLGSVKQVSKVRAIIYYKDVPMTLDVQVSNDAANWETVVSGFTITEGGTFVEIPFAQTNARYIRLHETGFARMYGQCTEFDVYVGGDTNQPPVAGAFASPESGTAPLDVAFTGTGVDGDGTIVSYTWTFGDGTSSTSQNPTHTYESVGTYTATLTVTDDDRATGSYSVTIIVTGSTTGTWVNPVDATASSYYSSTYASTKAIDDNTATRWFTTRYDGPPCWIQFDLGSTKPISKVRAIIYYKDVPMTLDVQVSNDASNWETVVSGFTITEGGTFVEIPFAQTDARYIRLHETGFARMYGQCTEFDVYVGGDANQPPVAGASASPENGTAPLTVAFTGTGSDSDGTVVSYAWTFGNGARSTSQNPTHIYNSPGTYTATLTVTDDDGATGTDSVAITTTETANKPPVAGASANPTSGTAPINAAFTGTGTDSDGTITSYTWTFGDGASSTAQNPTHTYNSPGTYTATLTVTDDDGATGTDTVAITVTGSTTGTWVNPVAATASSYYSSTYAPTKAIDDNTATR
;
A
#
# COMPACT_ATOMS: atom_id res chain seq x y z
N MET A 1 -10.41 78.17 53.23
CA MET A 1 -10.56 78.84 54.55
C MET A 1 -10.25 77.82 55.65
N TYR A 2 -9.74 78.25 56.83
CA TYR A 2 -9.71 77.60 58.18
C TYR A 2 -9.84 76.05 58.33
N LYS A 3 -9.16 75.34 59.24
CA LYS A 3 -8.14 75.65 60.28
C LYS A 3 -7.54 74.34 60.88
N HIS A 4 -6.32 74.43 61.45
CA HIS A 4 -5.78 73.83 62.71
C HIS A 4 -6.40 72.59 63.42
N ARG A 5 -5.67 71.76 64.21
CA ARG A 5 -4.22 71.43 64.42
C ARG A 5 -4.04 70.46 65.63
N LEU A 6 -3.01 69.59 65.63
CA LEU A 6 -2.39 68.90 66.81
C LEU A 6 -3.32 67.91 67.58
N VAL A 7 -2.87 66.93 68.39
CA VAL A 7 -1.73 66.70 69.33
C VAL A 7 -1.41 65.16 69.30
N ASN A 8 -0.27 64.51 69.64
CA ASN A 8 0.98 64.68 70.44
C ASN A 8 2.22 64.23 69.57
N ILE A 9 3.50 63.92 69.90
CA ILE A 9 4.37 63.65 71.10
C ILE A 9 4.36 62.18 71.64
N LEU A 10 5.47 61.44 71.86
CA LEU A 10 6.94 61.70 71.74
C LEU A 10 7.72 60.42 71.28
N ALA A 11 9.03 60.54 71.00
CA ALA A 11 9.94 59.48 70.52
C ALA A 11 11.01 59.07 71.57
N ILE A 12 11.86 58.06 71.25
CA ILE A 12 13.31 57.94 71.56
C ILE A 12 13.92 56.69 70.88
N SER A 13 15.26 56.62 70.72
CA SER A 13 15.98 55.56 69.99
C SER A 13 17.31 55.16 70.64
N ILE A 14 17.84 53.99 70.21
CA ILE A 14 19.26 53.52 70.27
C ILE A 14 19.77 52.78 71.55
N ILE A 15 19.91 51.45 71.40
CA ILE A 15 21.03 50.51 71.67
C ILE A 15 22.12 50.88 72.73
N VAL A 16 22.48 49.93 73.64
CA VAL A 16 23.86 49.34 73.83
C VAL A 16 24.04 48.55 75.16
N SER A 17 24.73 47.39 75.04
CA SER A 17 25.42 46.58 76.07
C SER A 17 24.62 45.69 77.05
N ALA A 18 25.28 44.62 77.48
CA ALA A 18 24.75 43.52 78.29
C ALA A 18 25.71 43.15 79.43
N MET A 19 25.23 42.45 80.47
CA MET A 19 25.98 41.36 81.13
C MET A 19 25.15 40.54 82.14
N ILE A 20 25.31 39.21 82.04
CA ILE A 20 25.28 38.20 83.11
C ILE A 20 23.92 37.78 83.74
N CYS A 21 23.79 36.45 83.81
CA CYS A 21 22.78 35.58 84.44
C CYS A 21 22.41 35.95 85.91
N THR A 22 21.29 35.51 86.50
CA THR A 22 20.96 34.07 86.69
C THR A 22 19.49 33.70 86.94
N VAL A 23 19.08 32.59 86.30
CA VAL A 23 17.96 31.63 86.53
C VAL A 23 16.49 32.05 86.39
N SER A 24 15.73 31.09 85.81
CA SER A 24 14.31 30.79 86.07
C SER A 24 13.24 31.68 85.44
N ALA A 25 13.15 31.66 84.10
CA ALA A 25 11.88 31.78 83.40
C ALA A 25 11.67 30.55 82.51
N GLY A 26 10.58 29.81 82.73
CA GLY A 26 10.06 28.87 81.74
C GLY A 26 9.07 29.61 80.84
N PRO A 27 9.27 29.67 79.51
CA PRO A 27 8.32 30.31 78.62
C PRO A 27 7.04 29.46 78.53
N VAL A 28 5.88 30.10 78.63
CA VAL A 28 4.61 29.48 78.23
C VAL A 28 4.59 29.47 76.70
N SER A 29 4.54 28.29 76.11
CA SER A 29 4.29 28.12 74.69
C SER A 29 2.83 28.44 74.38
N MET A 30 2.57 29.49 73.60
CA MET A 30 1.38 29.50 72.75
C MET A 30 1.64 28.56 71.58
N SER A 31 0.68 27.70 71.24
CA SER A 31 0.81 26.75 70.13
C SER A 31 0.48 27.43 68.80
N VAL A 32 1.14 26.97 67.73
CA VAL A 32 0.96 27.49 66.36
C VAL A 32 -0.52 27.46 65.93
N SER A 33 -1.20 26.36 66.32
CA SER A 33 -2.62 26.03 66.11
C SER A 33 -3.67 27.09 66.48
N GLN A 34 -3.30 28.21 67.11
CA GLN A 34 -4.24 29.28 67.43
C GLN A 34 -4.18 30.46 66.43
N VAL A 35 -3.17 30.53 65.55
CA VAL A 35 -3.06 31.56 64.51
C VAL A 35 -3.64 31.07 63.18
N GLU A 36 -3.42 29.80 62.83
CA GLU A 36 -3.96 29.18 61.61
C GLU A 36 -5.51 29.19 61.59
N LEU A 37 -6.11 28.94 62.75
CA LEU A 37 -7.56 29.02 62.98
C LEU A 37 -8.16 30.43 62.84
N GLU A 38 -7.37 31.50 62.87
CA GLU A 38 -7.87 32.86 62.60
C GLU A 38 -7.87 33.17 61.09
N GLY A 39 -6.93 32.61 60.32
CA GLY A 39 -6.80 32.83 58.87
C GLY A 39 -7.96 32.22 58.06
N THR A 40 -8.14 30.89 58.15
CA THR A 40 -9.16 30.17 57.37
C THR A 40 -10.58 30.66 57.65
N ASN A 41 -10.89 30.98 58.92
CA ASN A 41 -12.19 31.53 59.29
C ASN A 41 -12.40 32.95 58.73
N ALA A 42 -11.38 33.81 58.73
CA ALA A 42 -11.48 35.14 58.13
C ALA A 42 -11.68 35.12 56.60
N ILE A 43 -11.14 34.11 55.90
CA ILE A 43 -11.44 33.88 54.48
C ILE A 43 -12.91 33.47 54.32
N GLN A 44 -13.40 32.49 55.08
CA GLN A 44 -14.79 32.04 54.95
C GLN A 44 -15.80 33.15 55.32
N GLU A 45 -15.54 33.93 56.37
CA GLU A 45 -16.36 35.12 56.70
C GLU A 45 -16.38 36.16 55.56
N ALA A 46 -15.30 36.30 54.79
CA ALA A 46 -15.25 37.17 53.62
C ALA A 46 -16.00 36.58 52.40
N ILE A 47 -15.95 35.25 52.19
CA ILE A 47 -16.77 34.57 51.17
C ILE A 47 -18.25 34.78 51.49
N ASP A 48 -18.68 34.46 52.72
CA ASP A 48 -20.06 34.57 53.18
C ASP A 48 -20.57 36.01 53.10
N ALA A 49 -19.73 37.01 53.42
CA ALA A 49 -20.08 38.43 53.34
C ALA A 49 -20.20 38.96 51.90
N ASN A 50 -19.40 38.44 50.96
CA ASN A 50 -19.48 38.78 49.54
C ASN A 50 -20.57 37.97 48.80
N GLY A 51 -21.05 36.86 49.39
CA GLY A 51 -22.00 35.94 48.76
C GLY A 51 -21.36 34.96 47.77
N GLY A 52 -20.07 34.68 47.92
CA GLY A 52 -19.32 33.77 47.04
C GLY A 52 -19.76 32.31 47.20
N ASN A 53 -19.68 31.53 46.11
CA ASN A 53 -20.17 30.15 46.06
C ASN A 53 -19.04 29.10 46.22
N TRP A 54 -18.08 29.35 47.12
CA TRP A 54 -16.96 28.44 47.38
C TRP A 54 -16.63 28.30 48.88
N THR A 55 -15.69 27.41 49.19
CA THR A 55 -15.30 27.08 50.57
C THR A 55 -13.79 27.15 50.77
N ALA A 56 -13.38 27.78 51.87
CA ALA A 56 -12.00 27.86 52.30
C ALA A 56 -11.66 26.76 53.32
N GLY A 57 -10.40 26.30 53.30
CA GLY A 57 -9.89 25.30 54.23
C GLY A 57 -8.38 25.19 54.20
N GLU A 58 -7.82 24.43 55.15
CA GLU A 58 -6.42 24.01 55.10
C GLU A 58 -6.20 23.06 53.91
N THR A 59 -5.13 23.27 53.13
CA THR A 59 -4.74 22.53 51.93
C THR A 59 -3.28 22.07 52.00
N SER A 60 -2.84 21.22 51.07
CA SER A 60 -1.42 20.84 50.95
C SER A 60 -0.44 21.99 50.65
N VAL A 61 -0.94 23.22 50.42
CA VAL A 61 -0.13 24.42 50.18
C VAL A 61 -0.52 25.63 51.05
N SER A 62 -1.58 25.55 51.85
CA SER A 62 -2.06 26.69 52.66
C SER A 62 -1.15 27.02 53.84
N GLU A 63 -0.43 26.04 54.38
CA GLU A 63 0.51 26.21 55.50
C GLU A 63 1.89 26.71 55.07
N LEU A 64 2.18 26.74 53.76
CA LEU A 64 3.45 27.22 53.22
C LEU A 64 3.67 28.71 53.54
N THR A 65 4.94 29.08 53.70
CA THR A 65 5.34 30.48 53.88
C THR A 65 5.03 31.31 52.63
N VAL A 66 4.99 32.63 52.77
CA VAL A 66 4.73 33.56 51.64
C VAL A 66 5.76 33.37 50.52
N GLU A 67 7.02 33.06 50.85
CA GLU A 67 8.08 32.84 49.85
C GLU A 67 7.88 31.52 49.09
N GLU A 68 7.52 30.44 49.78
CA GLU A 68 7.18 29.14 49.16
C GLU A 68 5.88 29.21 48.32
N LYS A 69 4.89 29.99 48.78
CA LYS A 69 3.64 30.26 48.03
C LYS A 69 3.89 31.03 46.73
N LEU A 70 4.80 32.01 46.77
CA LEU A 70 5.23 32.71 45.55
C LEU A 70 6.02 31.79 44.62
N GLN A 71 6.83 30.86 45.15
CA GLN A 71 7.56 29.86 44.35
C GLN A 71 6.64 28.83 43.64
N LEU A 72 5.37 28.69 44.05
CA LEU A 72 4.39 27.92 43.27
C LEU A 72 3.96 28.64 41.99
N CYS A 73 4.03 29.97 41.97
CA CYS A 73 3.48 30.83 40.91
C CYS A 73 4.61 31.30 39.97
N GLY A 74 4.99 30.45 39.02
CA GLY A 74 6.13 30.68 38.11
C GLY A 74 5.78 30.83 36.62
N ALA A 75 4.55 31.15 36.25
CA ALA A 75 4.22 31.42 34.84
C ALA A 75 4.68 32.82 34.45
N ILE A 76 5.46 32.93 33.37
CA ILE A 76 5.90 34.18 32.77
C ILE A 76 5.10 34.39 31.48
N ILE A 77 4.47 35.56 31.33
CA ILE A 77 3.60 35.89 30.20
C ILE A 77 4.37 36.75 29.20
N GLY A 78 4.63 36.21 28.02
CA GLY A 78 5.17 36.96 26.88
C GLY A 78 4.09 37.67 26.06
N PRO A 79 4.47 38.43 25.03
CA PRO A 79 3.57 38.70 23.90
C PRO A 79 3.20 37.38 23.20
N ILE A 80 2.14 37.40 22.38
CA ILE A 80 1.81 36.27 21.50
C ILE A 80 3.01 36.04 20.54
N PRO A 81 3.53 34.82 20.38
CA PRO A 81 4.69 34.56 19.51
C PRO A 81 4.40 34.85 18.03
N ASP A 82 5.39 35.39 17.32
CA ASP A 82 5.29 35.70 15.88
C ASP A 82 5.06 34.44 15.01
N ASP A 83 5.41 33.23 15.50
CA ASP A 83 5.14 31.94 14.84
C ASP A 83 3.95 31.15 15.41
N ALA A 84 3.22 31.71 16.38
CA ALA A 84 2.01 31.07 16.91
C ALA A 84 0.85 31.20 15.91
N GLN A 85 0.51 30.09 15.24
CA GLN A 85 -0.65 30.07 14.36
C GLN A 85 -1.93 30.32 15.16
N PHE A 86 -2.76 31.27 14.70
CA PHE A 86 -4.02 31.59 15.34
C PHE A 86 -4.98 30.40 15.18
N ALA A 87 -5.52 29.89 16.29
CA ALA A 87 -6.62 28.95 16.22
C ALA A 87 -7.82 29.70 15.64
N GLN A 88 -8.29 29.28 14.47
CA GLN A 88 -9.54 29.72 13.87
C GLN A 88 -10.62 28.64 14.10
N PRO A 89 -11.00 28.31 15.36
CA PRO A 89 -12.15 27.46 15.57
C PRO A 89 -13.35 28.21 14.98
N PRO A 90 -14.21 27.56 14.18
CA PRO A 90 -15.25 28.26 13.47
C PRO A 90 -16.19 28.93 14.48
N LEU A 91 -16.27 30.27 14.43
CA LEU A 91 -17.26 31.06 15.17
C LEU A 91 -18.66 30.74 14.63
N ARG A 92 -19.19 29.57 15.01
CA ARG A 92 -20.52 29.09 14.64
C ARG A 92 -21.57 29.94 15.31
N ALA A 93 -21.95 31.02 14.65
CA ALA A 93 -23.21 31.69 14.89
C ALA A 93 -24.34 30.63 14.89
N SER A 94 -24.92 30.37 16.06
CA SER A 94 -25.91 29.31 16.33
C SER A 94 -25.38 27.86 16.36
N ALA A 95 -24.30 27.59 17.10
CA ALA A 95 -24.18 26.32 17.82
C ALA A 95 -24.68 26.47 19.27
N THR A 96 -25.64 25.65 19.70
CA THR A 96 -25.95 25.49 21.12
C THR A 96 -24.93 24.53 21.73
N TYR A 97 -23.96 25.05 22.48
CA TYR A 97 -23.06 24.22 23.29
C TYR A 97 -23.86 23.35 24.27
N VAL A 98 -23.26 22.25 24.70
CA VAL A 98 -23.76 21.50 25.87
C VAL A 98 -23.63 22.36 27.13
N GLU A 99 -24.60 22.24 28.03
CA GLU A 99 -24.70 23.06 29.26
C GLU A 99 -23.48 22.86 30.17
N SER A 100 -22.92 21.65 30.21
CA SER A 100 -21.60 21.38 30.80
C SER A 100 -20.82 20.37 29.95
N PHE A 101 -19.50 20.42 30.09
CA PHE A 101 -18.55 19.58 29.36
C PHE A 101 -17.28 19.44 30.19
N ASP A 102 -16.75 18.22 30.31
CA ASP A 102 -15.62 17.91 31.19
C ASP A 102 -14.82 16.74 30.59
N TRP A 103 -13.57 16.98 30.20
CA TRP A 103 -12.69 15.92 29.68
C TRP A 103 -12.41 14.81 30.69
N ARG A 104 -12.68 15.03 31.99
CA ARG A 104 -12.59 13.99 33.04
C ARG A 104 -13.74 12.98 33.03
N ASN A 105 -14.79 13.24 32.25
CA ASN A 105 -15.96 12.38 32.16
C ASN A 105 -16.64 12.52 30.78
N LYS A 106 -15.85 12.61 29.71
CA LYS A 106 -16.37 12.67 28.35
C LYS A 106 -16.77 11.26 27.92
N ASP A 107 -18.05 11.09 27.62
CA ASP A 107 -18.69 9.82 27.24
C ASP A 107 -18.46 8.67 28.25
N GLY A 108 -18.27 9.02 29.54
CA GLY A 108 -18.05 8.07 30.63
C GLY A 108 -16.61 7.65 30.88
N LYS A 109 -15.64 8.30 30.22
CA LYS A 109 -14.19 8.09 30.39
C LYS A 109 -13.47 9.37 30.85
N ASP A 110 -12.38 9.22 31.59
CA ASP A 110 -11.48 10.31 32.00
C ASP A 110 -10.30 10.39 31.04
N TRP A 111 -10.18 11.47 30.28
CA TRP A 111 -9.13 11.68 29.28
C TRP A 111 -7.96 12.52 29.83
N MET A 112 -7.94 12.78 31.15
CA MET A 112 -6.87 13.51 31.82
C MET A 112 -5.95 12.57 32.59
N THR A 113 -4.64 12.74 32.41
CA THR A 113 -3.64 12.09 33.27
C THR A 113 -3.80 12.47 34.76
N PRO A 114 -3.22 11.71 35.70
CA PRO A 114 -3.26 12.02 37.13
C PRO A 114 -2.82 13.45 37.50
N VAL A 115 -3.24 13.91 38.68
CA VAL A 115 -2.81 15.21 39.24
C VAL A 115 -1.40 15.11 39.82
N LYS A 116 -0.44 15.73 39.15
CA LYS A 116 0.97 15.84 39.58
C LYS A 116 1.18 16.99 40.59
N SER A 117 2.38 17.09 41.17
CA SER A 117 2.73 18.08 42.21
C SER A 117 4.11 18.71 41.99
N GLN A 118 4.12 19.99 41.59
CA GLN A 118 5.32 20.77 41.25
C GLN A 118 6.28 21.00 42.44
N GLY A 119 5.78 20.96 43.67
CA GLY A 119 6.57 21.24 44.88
C GLY A 119 7.09 22.69 44.95
N SER A 120 8.21 22.92 45.62
CA SER A 120 8.84 24.24 45.82
C SER A 120 9.63 24.72 44.58
N CYS A 121 9.04 24.62 43.39
CA CYS A 121 9.65 24.95 42.12
C CYS A 121 8.58 25.60 41.22
N GLY A 122 8.92 26.74 40.59
CA GLY A 122 8.01 27.55 39.76
C GLY A 122 7.65 26.95 38.40
N SER A 123 7.61 25.64 38.29
CA SER A 123 7.45 24.86 37.05
C SER A 123 6.01 24.70 36.56
N CYS A 124 5.04 25.43 37.13
CA CYS A 124 3.63 25.38 36.71
C CYS A 124 3.43 25.53 35.18
N TRP A 125 4.30 26.29 34.51
CA TRP A 125 4.34 26.45 33.06
C TRP A 125 4.62 25.13 32.31
N ALA A 126 5.53 24.30 32.83
CA ALA A 126 5.84 22.99 32.28
C ALA A 126 4.70 21.99 32.55
N PHE A 127 4.14 21.98 33.77
CA PHE A 127 2.97 21.14 34.09
C PHE A 127 1.72 21.51 33.28
N SER A 128 1.53 22.79 32.96
CA SER A 128 0.44 23.28 32.09
C SER A 128 0.64 22.87 30.63
N ALA A 129 1.88 22.94 30.13
CA ALA A 129 2.21 22.52 28.77
C ALA A 129 2.12 21.00 28.60
N LEU A 130 2.74 20.21 29.46
CA LEU A 130 2.68 18.74 29.36
C LEU A 130 1.29 18.21 29.70
N GLY A 131 0.57 18.81 30.65
CA GLY A 131 -0.79 18.41 30.98
C GLY A 131 -1.84 18.63 29.89
N VAL A 132 -1.53 19.38 28.81
CA VAL A 132 -2.33 19.38 27.57
C VAL A 132 -1.79 18.42 26.51
N VAL A 133 -0.47 18.24 26.41
CA VAL A 133 0.13 17.27 25.49
C VAL A 133 -0.28 15.85 25.86
N GLU A 134 -0.19 15.47 27.13
CA GLU A 134 -0.63 14.18 27.68
C GLU A 134 -2.11 13.89 27.36
N ALA A 135 -3.00 14.84 27.61
CA ALA A 135 -4.41 14.67 27.28
C ALA A 135 -4.66 14.61 25.77
N ALA A 136 -3.92 15.40 24.97
CA ALA A 136 -4.00 15.38 23.52
C ALA A 136 -3.48 14.05 22.93
N ILE A 137 -2.50 13.39 23.56
CA ILE A 137 -2.06 12.03 23.23
C ILE A 137 -3.23 11.06 23.39
N ASN A 138 -3.81 10.97 24.60
CA ASN A 138 -4.94 10.07 24.88
C ASN A 138 -6.15 10.34 23.97
N ILE A 139 -6.40 11.61 23.61
CA ILE A 139 -7.47 11.99 22.68
C ILE A 139 -7.15 11.56 21.23
N HIS A 140 -5.90 11.71 20.80
CA HIS A 140 -5.45 11.39 19.44
C HIS A 140 -5.38 9.88 19.18
N THR A 141 -4.84 9.11 20.13
CA THR A 141 -4.86 7.63 20.09
C THR A 141 -6.26 7.04 20.30
N ASN A 142 -7.23 7.88 20.71
CA ASN A 142 -8.58 7.48 21.10
C ASN A 142 -8.60 6.47 22.29
N ASP A 143 -7.50 6.37 23.06
CA ASP A 143 -7.39 5.54 24.25
C ASP A 143 -7.03 6.36 25.51
N PRO A 144 -8.01 6.58 26.41
CA PRO A 144 -7.77 7.24 27.69
C PRO A 144 -7.28 6.32 28.80
N ASP A 145 -7.17 4.99 28.57
CA ASP A 145 -6.55 4.08 29.55
C ASP A 145 -5.00 4.15 29.51
N ILE A 146 -4.43 4.99 28.63
CA ILE A 146 -2.99 5.35 28.56
C ILE A 146 -2.60 6.30 29.71
N ASP A 147 -1.78 5.82 30.65
CA ASP A 147 -1.21 6.62 31.75
C ASP A 147 0.15 7.22 31.36
N ILE A 148 0.17 8.10 30.35
CA ILE A 148 1.40 8.74 29.83
C ILE A 148 1.92 9.83 30.79
N ASP A 149 3.10 9.60 31.37
CA ASP A 149 3.79 10.55 32.25
C ASP A 149 4.94 11.23 31.48
N LEU A 150 4.72 12.45 30.96
CA LEU A 150 5.78 13.22 30.30
C LEU A 150 6.62 14.01 31.32
N SER A 151 7.94 14.11 31.10
CA SER A 151 8.85 14.69 32.09
C SER A 151 8.84 16.22 32.10
N GLU A 152 8.29 16.83 33.16
CA GLU A 152 8.51 18.26 33.42
C GLU A 152 9.98 18.55 33.76
N GLN A 153 10.75 17.55 34.23
CA GLN A 153 12.17 17.71 34.47
C GLN A 153 12.95 17.96 33.19
N HIS A 154 12.49 17.42 32.06
CA HIS A 154 13.07 17.69 30.75
C HIS A 154 12.98 19.19 30.43
N LEU A 155 11.82 19.80 30.65
CA LEU A 155 11.58 21.22 30.43
C LEU A 155 12.28 22.11 31.47
N VAL A 156 12.27 21.73 32.74
CA VAL A 156 12.84 22.51 33.87
C VAL A 156 14.38 22.40 33.97
N SER A 157 14.97 21.41 33.30
CA SER A 157 16.44 21.29 33.16
C SER A 157 16.93 22.05 31.94
N GLY A 158 18.25 22.26 31.87
CA GLY A 158 18.90 22.91 30.71
C GLY A 158 18.87 22.12 29.39
N CYS A 159 17.85 21.29 29.14
CA CYS A 159 17.49 20.80 27.81
C CYS A 159 16.68 21.85 27.05
N CYS A 160 15.79 22.55 27.76
CA CYS A 160 14.89 23.56 27.22
C CYS A 160 15.31 24.97 27.66
N SER A 161 14.93 25.99 26.88
CA SER A 161 15.13 27.41 27.20
C SER A 161 13.84 28.12 27.64
N ALA A 162 12.74 27.38 27.80
CA ALA A 162 11.43 27.92 28.17
C ALA A 162 11.32 28.37 29.64
N GLY A 163 12.24 27.96 30.52
CA GLY A 163 12.25 28.41 31.92
C GLY A 163 13.03 27.50 32.86
N ASP A 164 12.89 27.74 34.16
CA ASP A 164 13.44 26.92 35.24
C ASP A 164 12.52 26.97 36.49
N CYS A 165 13.02 26.59 37.68
CA CYS A 165 12.25 26.71 38.93
C CYS A 165 12.02 28.15 39.41
N GLY A 166 12.64 29.17 38.81
CA GLY A 166 12.29 30.59 39.00
C GLY A 166 11.13 31.05 38.12
N GLY A 167 10.77 30.29 37.08
CA GLY A 167 9.62 30.50 36.22
C GLY A 167 9.90 30.25 34.74
N GLY A 168 8.86 30.32 33.91
CA GLY A 168 8.96 30.04 32.48
C GLY A 168 7.69 30.29 31.67
N TRP A 169 7.81 30.13 30.36
CA TRP A 169 6.81 30.44 29.33
C TRP A 169 6.11 29.16 28.84
N PRO A 170 4.82 28.95 29.14
CA PRO A 170 4.04 27.82 28.62
C PRO A 170 4.08 27.67 27.09
N ASP A 171 4.11 28.78 26.34
CA ASP A 171 4.19 28.78 24.89
C ASP A 171 5.56 28.32 24.36
N TRP A 172 6.66 28.68 25.02
CA TRP A 172 7.99 28.16 24.66
C TRP A 172 8.16 26.68 25.05
N ALA A 173 7.44 26.21 26.08
CA ALA A 173 7.40 24.79 26.43
C ALA A 173 6.69 23.97 25.35
N LEU A 174 5.50 24.39 24.91
CA LEU A 174 4.79 23.76 23.78
C LEU A 174 5.62 23.80 22.49
N LYS A 175 6.31 24.92 22.24
CA LYS A 175 7.26 25.04 21.12
C LYS A 175 8.41 24.04 21.20
N TYR A 176 8.97 23.80 22.38
CA TYR A 176 10.01 22.79 22.57
C TYR A 176 9.48 21.37 22.32
N VAL A 177 8.27 21.05 22.80
CA VAL A 177 7.63 19.75 22.51
C VAL A 177 7.37 19.59 21.01
N ARG A 178 7.03 20.65 20.29
CA ARG A 178 6.91 20.64 18.81
C ARG A 178 8.27 20.44 18.12
N ASP A 179 9.23 21.30 18.43
CA ASP A 179 10.50 21.43 17.71
C ASP A 179 11.55 20.36 18.11
N THR A 180 11.32 19.60 19.20
CA THR A 180 12.30 18.67 19.78
C THR A 180 11.67 17.45 20.48
N GLY A 181 10.48 17.60 21.07
CA GLY A 181 9.84 16.54 21.86
C GLY A 181 10.35 16.47 23.30
N VAL A 182 9.77 15.58 24.10
CA VAL A 182 10.21 15.33 25.49
C VAL A 182 10.25 13.84 25.80
N SER A 183 11.10 13.48 26.76
CA SER A 183 11.16 12.14 27.34
C SER A 183 10.06 11.91 28.39
N GLU A 184 9.67 10.65 28.62
CA GLU A 184 8.86 10.26 29.78
C GLU A 184 9.51 10.65 31.13
N GLY A 185 8.68 10.83 32.16
CA GLY A 185 9.07 10.94 33.56
C GLY A 185 9.74 9.66 34.09
N SER A 186 9.45 8.49 33.50
CA SER A 186 10.19 7.24 33.76
C SER A 186 11.68 7.35 33.39
N CYS A 187 11.96 7.99 32.25
CA CYS A 187 13.29 8.22 31.67
C CYS A 187 14.03 9.40 32.32
N PHE A 188 13.31 10.45 32.74
CA PHE A 188 13.87 11.61 33.43
C PHE A 188 12.96 12.09 34.58
N PRO A 189 13.05 11.48 35.78
CA PRO A 189 12.12 11.77 36.88
C PRO A 189 12.21 13.20 37.44
N TYR A 190 11.07 13.75 37.87
CA TYR A 190 10.96 15.12 38.38
C TYR A 190 11.60 15.33 39.76
N THR A 191 12.66 16.15 39.79
CA THR A 191 13.50 16.43 40.97
C THR A 191 13.27 17.80 41.61
N ARG A 192 12.30 18.59 41.11
CA ARG A 192 11.89 19.89 41.69
C ARG A 192 13.04 20.91 41.79
N SER A 193 14.01 20.81 40.88
CA SER A 193 15.23 21.61 40.92
C SER A 193 15.83 21.81 39.52
N ASN A 194 16.52 22.93 39.33
CA ASN A 194 17.26 23.22 38.10
C ASN A 194 18.36 22.16 37.88
N GLY A 195 18.31 21.47 36.74
CA GLY A 195 19.20 20.36 36.40
C GLY A 195 20.01 20.60 35.12
N ALA A 196 21.07 19.80 34.93
CA ALA A 196 21.69 19.63 33.63
C ALA A 196 20.79 18.78 32.72
N CYS A 197 20.91 18.91 31.40
CA CYS A 197 20.19 18.03 30.48
C CYS A 197 20.79 16.62 30.50
N THR A 198 20.17 15.71 31.24
CA THR A 198 20.59 14.29 31.32
C THR A 198 19.39 13.32 31.39
N PRO A 199 18.50 13.30 30.39
CA PRO A 199 17.55 12.19 30.19
C PRO A 199 18.29 10.87 29.88
N CYS A 200 17.56 9.75 29.89
CA CYS A 200 18.07 8.43 29.56
C CYS A 200 18.58 8.33 28.09
N SER A 201 19.45 7.37 27.79
CA SER A 201 19.95 7.14 26.43
C SER A 201 18.86 6.62 25.49
N GLY A 202 18.76 7.16 24.28
CA GLY A 202 17.74 6.77 23.28
C GLY A 202 16.45 7.58 23.35
N TRP A 203 16.25 8.43 24.36
CA TRP A 203 14.98 9.14 24.60
C TRP A 203 14.40 9.91 23.41
N ALA A 204 15.23 10.40 22.49
CA ALA A 204 14.81 11.17 21.33
C ALA A 204 14.25 10.28 20.19
N GLU A 205 14.62 8.99 20.18
CA GLU A 205 14.18 7.98 19.21
C GLU A 205 12.81 7.38 19.57
N ASN A 206 12.30 7.69 20.77
CA ASN A 206 10.97 7.36 21.30
C ASN A 206 10.39 8.61 22.00
N SER A 207 10.33 9.75 21.29
CA SER A 207 9.92 11.03 21.89
C SER A 207 8.54 11.49 21.43
N TRP A 208 7.67 11.78 22.40
CA TRP A 208 6.38 12.40 22.13
C TRP A 208 6.56 13.87 21.74
N LYS A 209 6.00 14.22 20.57
CA LYS A 209 5.99 15.55 19.97
C LYS A 209 4.55 15.96 19.68
N ILE A 210 4.39 17.25 19.36
CA ILE A 210 3.14 17.77 18.80
C ILE A 210 3.41 18.26 17.38
N GLU A 211 2.46 18.06 16.46
CA GLU A 211 2.55 18.65 15.11
C GLU A 211 2.63 20.18 15.21
N ASN A 212 1.74 20.74 16.04
CA ASN A 212 1.67 22.17 16.29
C ASN A 212 0.84 22.49 17.54
N TYR A 213 0.98 23.72 18.01
CA TYR A 213 0.10 24.34 18.99
C TYR A 213 -0.44 25.65 18.41
N LYS A 214 -1.71 25.99 18.74
CA LYS A 214 -2.39 27.17 18.21
C LYS A 214 -2.87 28.09 19.33
N TYR A 215 -2.79 29.39 19.09
CA TYR A 215 -3.22 30.43 20.02
C TYR A 215 -4.75 30.60 19.99
N VAL A 216 -5.40 30.55 21.15
CA VAL A 216 -6.87 30.67 21.29
C VAL A 216 -7.24 32.05 21.83
N SER A 217 -8.08 32.78 21.10
CA SER A 217 -8.55 34.12 21.52
C SER A 217 -9.33 34.11 22.84
N SER A 218 -9.18 35.16 23.65
CA SER A 218 -9.91 35.27 24.93
C SER A 218 -11.38 35.63 24.76
N SER A 219 -12.19 34.62 24.47
CA SER A 219 -13.63 34.68 24.66
C SER A 219 -14.14 33.31 25.13
N LYS A 220 -15.28 33.31 25.85
CA LYS A 220 -15.89 32.06 26.33
C LYS A 220 -16.22 31.12 25.17
N ASP A 221 -16.72 31.68 24.07
CA ASP A 221 -17.11 30.91 22.89
C ASP A 221 -15.89 30.30 22.18
N ALA A 222 -14.76 31.03 22.10
CA ALA A 222 -13.51 30.50 21.56
C ALA A 222 -12.90 29.43 22.47
N PHE A 223 -12.88 29.64 23.79
CA PHE A 223 -12.38 28.65 24.76
C PHE A 223 -13.23 27.36 24.72
N LYS A 224 -14.57 27.47 24.69
CA LYS A 224 -15.45 26.30 24.53
C LYS A 224 -15.27 25.58 23.20
N SER A 225 -15.20 26.33 22.10
CA SER A 225 -15.00 25.74 20.77
C SER A 225 -13.66 25.00 20.68
N ALA A 226 -12.58 25.59 21.18
CA ALA A 226 -11.26 24.94 21.21
C ALA A 226 -11.22 23.74 22.17
N LEU A 227 -11.91 23.80 23.32
CA LEU A 227 -12.06 22.65 24.24
C LEU A 227 -12.74 21.44 23.59
N GLN A 228 -13.71 21.66 22.69
CA GLN A 228 -14.42 20.59 21.99
C GLN A 228 -13.63 20.07 20.78
N GLU A 229 -13.00 20.97 20.02
CA GLU A 229 -12.31 20.68 18.76
C GLU A 229 -10.90 20.10 18.96
N TYR A 230 -10.14 20.63 19.93
CA TYR A 230 -8.70 20.38 20.10
C TYR A 230 -8.32 19.74 21.44
N GLY A 231 -9.25 19.66 22.39
CA GLY A 231 -8.97 19.13 23.72
C GLY A 231 -8.63 20.19 24.77
N PRO A 232 -8.09 19.78 25.93
CA PRO A 232 -7.73 20.68 27.04
C PRO A 232 -6.78 21.82 26.63
N LEU A 233 -6.93 22.99 27.26
CA LEU A 233 -6.18 24.21 26.90
C LEU A 233 -5.19 24.60 27.99
N SER A 234 -3.97 24.98 27.60
CA SER A 234 -2.99 25.57 28.53
C SER A 234 -3.35 27.04 28.73
N VAL A 235 -3.74 27.42 29.95
CA VAL A 235 -4.24 28.75 30.29
C VAL A 235 -3.57 29.29 31.55
N VAL A 236 -3.74 30.59 31.82
CA VAL A 236 -3.08 31.26 32.94
C VAL A 236 -4.07 32.05 33.80
N LEU A 237 -3.70 32.23 35.06
CA LEU A 237 -4.44 33.04 36.03
C LEU A 237 -3.48 33.82 36.94
N SER A 238 -4.02 34.79 37.68
CA SER A 238 -3.33 35.41 38.81
C SER A 238 -3.78 34.75 40.10
N VAL A 239 -2.82 34.35 40.94
CA VAL A 239 -3.04 33.77 42.27
C VAL A 239 -3.02 34.87 43.34
N PRO A 240 -4.17 35.20 43.97
CA PRO A 240 -4.23 35.94 45.23
C PRO A 240 -4.08 35.01 46.44
N ASP A 241 -3.91 35.58 47.64
CA ASP A 241 -3.65 34.83 48.87
C ASP A 241 -4.77 33.85 49.29
N ASP A 242 -6.03 34.12 48.91
CA ASP A 242 -7.18 33.28 49.28
C ASP A 242 -7.26 31.95 48.48
N TRP A 243 -6.67 31.90 47.28
CA TRP A 243 -6.64 30.72 46.39
C TRP A 243 -5.84 29.54 46.96
N PHE A 244 -4.82 29.80 47.79
CA PHE A 244 -4.09 28.73 48.50
C PHE A 244 -4.96 27.95 49.49
N TYR A 245 -6.12 28.49 49.88
CA TYR A 245 -7.08 27.90 50.82
C TYR A 245 -8.31 27.32 50.12
N TYR A 246 -8.39 27.36 48.79
CA TYR A 246 -9.53 26.83 48.03
C TYR A 246 -9.74 25.32 48.28
N ARG A 247 -10.99 24.95 48.64
CA ARG A 247 -11.40 23.55 48.86
C ARG A 247 -12.54 23.05 47.99
N GLY A 248 -13.38 23.92 47.45
CA GLY A 248 -14.42 23.52 46.50
C GLY A 248 -15.53 24.56 46.31
N GLY A 249 -16.34 24.35 45.28
CA GLY A 249 -17.33 25.32 44.78
C GLY A 249 -16.75 26.25 43.70
N VAL A 250 -17.55 27.21 43.23
CA VAL A 250 -17.15 28.16 42.17
C VAL A 250 -16.34 29.30 42.78
N TYR A 251 -15.03 29.27 42.54
CA TYR A 251 -14.10 30.26 43.07
C TYR A 251 -14.24 31.64 42.39
N GLU A 252 -14.29 32.67 43.23
CA GLU A 252 -14.13 34.08 42.89
C GLU A 252 -13.32 34.75 44.02
N PRO A 253 -12.27 35.55 43.71
CA PRO A 253 -11.43 36.19 44.75
C PRO A 253 -12.24 37.09 45.68
N VAL A 254 -12.07 36.94 47.00
CA VAL A 254 -12.83 37.73 47.99
C VAL A 254 -12.15 39.04 48.37
N TRP A 255 -10.86 39.17 48.06
CA TRP A 255 -10.11 40.41 48.23
C TRP A 255 -9.44 40.84 46.92
N SER A 256 -9.55 42.13 46.62
CA SER A 256 -8.84 42.73 45.50
C SER A 256 -7.34 42.78 45.79
N ALA A 257 -6.56 41.98 45.07
CA ALA A 257 -5.26 42.45 44.61
C ALA A 257 -5.48 43.80 43.89
N ASN A 258 -4.58 44.79 44.10
CA ASN A 258 -4.80 46.15 43.62
C ASN A 258 -5.14 46.17 42.11
N ASP A 259 -6.15 46.97 41.75
CA ASP A 259 -6.94 46.92 40.52
C ASP A 259 -6.24 47.51 39.28
N GLY A 260 -4.93 47.26 39.15
CA GLY A 260 -4.13 47.54 37.96
C GLY A 260 -3.77 46.25 37.20
N VAL A 261 -4.18 46.14 35.94
CA VAL A 261 -3.99 44.92 35.13
C VAL A 261 -2.50 44.65 34.84
N GLY A 262 -1.95 43.62 35.48
CA GLY A 262 -0.64 43.04 35.15
C GLY A 262 0.02 42.31 36.33
N TRP A 263 0.39 41.03 36.25
CA TRP A 263 0.26 40.05 35.15
C TRP A 263 -0.18 38.69 35.74
N ALA A 264 -0.66 37.76 34.91
CA ALA A 264 -0.88 36.38 35.36
C ALA A 264 0.45 35.75 35.78
N ASN A 265 0.43 34.91 36.81
CA ASN A 265 1.64 34.35 37.44
C ASN A 265 1.58 32.83 37.65
N HIS A 266 0.46 32.18 37.32
CA HIS A 266 0.30 30.74 37.45
C HIS A 266 -0.35 30.15 36.20
N ALA A 267 0.12 28.98 35.77
CA ALA A 267 -0.37 28.25 34.60
C ALA A 267 -1.07 26.95 35.02
N VAL A 268 -2.18 26.65 34.37
CA VAL A 268 -3.09 25.53 34.67
C VAL A 268 -3.67 24.98 33.37
N VAL A 269 -4.22 23.76 33.42
CA VAL A 269 -4.93 23.20 32.26
C VAL A 269 -6.42 23.41 32.42
N LEU A 270 -7.06 24.03 31.43
CA LEU A 270 -8.52 24.11 31.32
C LEU A 270 -9.05 22.81 30.72
N VAL A 271 -9.93 22.12 31.44
CA VAL A 271 -10.44 20.78 31.07
C VAL A 271 -11.94 20.74 30.80
N GLY A 272 -12.68 21.82 31.08
CA GLY A 272 -14.14 21.84 30.93
C GLY A 272 -14.83 23.12 31.38
N TRP A 273 -16.15 23.11 31.36
CA TRP A 273 -17.02 24.19 31.86
C TRP A 273 -18.36 23.65 32.38
N ASP A 274 -19.06 24.50 33.15
CA ASP A 274 -20.47 24.33 33.50
C ASP A 274 -21.19 25.69 33.40
N ASP A 275 -22.18 25.82 32.52
CA ASP A 275 -22.98 27.04 32.34
C ASP A 275 -24.09 27.21 33.39
N SER A 276 -24.50 26.13 34.06
CA SER A 276 -25.49 26.19 35.15
C SER A 276 -24.88 26.79 36.42
N GLU A 277 -23.58 26.55 36.65
CA GLU A 277 -22.77 27.17 37.69
C GLU A 277 -21.99 28.41 37.22
N GLY A 278 -21.86 28.62 35.90
CA GLY A 278 -21.18 29.77 35.30
C GLY A 278 -19.64 29.73 35.43
N CYS A 279 -19.04 28.54 35.36
CA CYS A 279 -17.64 28.31 35.70
C CYS A 279 -16.83 27.51 34.67
N TRP A 280 -15.52 27.70 34.71
CA TRP A 280 -14.49 26.87 34.08
C TRP A 280 -14.02 25.78 35.03
N ILE A 281 -13.67 24.60 34.51
CA ILE A 281 -13.06 23.49 35.26
C ILE A 281 -11.57 23.42 34.90
N ILE A 282 -10.68 23.52 35.89
CA ILE A 282 -9.22 23.51 35.68
C ILE A 282 -8.49 22.43 36.49
N LYS A 283 -7.44 21.83 35.91
CA LYS A 283 -6.44 20.96 36.55
C LYS A 283 -5.28 21.83 37.07
N ASN A 284 -4.94 21.70 38.34
CA ASN A 284 -3.81 22.41 38.96
C ASN A 284 -2.64 21.45 39.25
N SER A 285 -1.43 21.98 39.34
CA SER A 285 -0.16 21.24 39.49
C SER A 285 0.34 21.18 40.94
N TRP A 286 -0.54 21.36 41.93
CA TRP A 286 -0.20 21.42 43.36
C TRP A 286 -0.42 20.09 44.11
N GLY A 287 -0.78 19.03 43.38
CA GLY A 287 -1.15 17.72 43.93
C GLY A 287 -2.61 17.67 44.41
N SER A 288 -3.15 16.46 44.52
CA SER A 288 -4.55 16.20 44.89
C SER A 288 -4.93 16.65 46.32
N GLY A 289 -3.97 17.08 47.14
CA GLY A 289 -4.20 17.63 48.47
C GLY A 289 -4.76 19.06 48.51
N TRP A 290 -4.77 19.77 47.38
CA TRP A 290 -5.34 21.12 47.22
C TRP A 290 -6.62 21.08 46.35
N GLY A 291 -7.57 21.99 46.61
CA GLY A 291 -8.81 22.08 45.84
C GLY A 291 -9.67 20.81 45.85
N GLU A 292 -10.39 20.60 44.75
CA GLU A 292 -11.29 19.48 44.49
C GLU A 292 -10.48 18.30 43.92
N ASN A 293 -9.71 17.64 44.79
CA ASN A 293 -8.74 16.59 44.44
C ASN A 293 -7.67 17.04 43.42
N GLY A 294 -7.25 18.30 43.46
CA GLY A 294 -6.30 18.90 42.54
C GLY A 294 -6.92 19.73 41.41
N TYR A 295 -8.25 19.68 41.28
CA TYR A 295 -9.01 20.49 40.34
C TYR A 295 -9.66 21.70 41.05
N ALA A 296 -10.13 22.67 40.26
CA ALA A 296 -10.96 23.76 40.76
C ALA A 296 -12.00 24.21 39.73
N ARG A 297 -13.10 24.76 40.23
CA ARG A 297 -14.10 25.49 39.46
C ARG A 297 -13.87 26.99 39.63
N VAL A 298 -13.74 27.72 38.52
CA VAL A 298 -13.35 29.15 38.49
C VAL A 298 -14.41 29.96 37.76
N LEU A 299 -14.92 31.02 38.37
CA LEU A 299 -15.99 31.85 37.78
C LEU A 299 -15.56 32.45 36.42
N TYR A 300 -16.45 32.39 35.43
CA TYR A 300 -16.24 32.99 34.10
C TYR A 300 -15.74 34.43 34.14
N GLY A 301 -14.87 34.79 33.20
CA GLY A 301 -14.16 36.07 33.11
C GLY A 301 -12.79 36.08 33.80
N ASN A 302 -12.49 35.12 34.68
CA ASN A 302 -11.23 35.11 35.43
C ASN A 302 -10.02 34.52 34.67
N LEU A 303 -10.23 33.75 33.60
CA LEU A 303 -9.14 33.21 32.78
C LEU A 303 -8.99 34.03 31.49
N GLU A 304 -10.13 34.36 30.88
CA GLU A 304 -10.26 35.10 29.63
C GLU A 304 -9.58 36.47 29.71
N LYS A 305 -9.60 37.14 30.87
CA LYS A 305 -9.01 38.48 31.05
C LYS A 305 -7.51 38.60 30.78
N TYR A 306 -6.80 37.49 30.53
CA TYR A 306 -5.36 37.47 30.26
C TYR A 306 -4.96 37.32 28.79
N ASN A 307 -5.89 37.03 27.86
CA ASN A 307 -5.60 36.91 26.42
C ASN A 307 -4.39 35.98 26.12
N TYR A 308 -4.38 34.82 26.80
CA TYR A 308 -3.29 33.85 26.76
C TYR A 308 -3.85 32.44 27.01
N ALA A 309 -4.09 31.70 25.93
CA ALA A 309 -4.57 30.32 25.94
C ALA A 309 -4.04 29.58 24.71
N TYR A 310 -3.65 28.32 24.85
CA TYR A 310 -3.10 27.51 23.75
C TYR A 310 -3.72 26.12 23.70
N ALA A 311 -4.01 25.66 22.49
CA ALA A 311 -4.44 24.30 22.17
C ALA A 311 -3.29 23.54 21.49
N VAL A 312 -3.13 22.25 21.80
CA VAL A 312 -2.39 21.31 20.94
C VAL A 312 -3.31 20.92 19.78
N THR A 313 -2.81 20.81 18.54
CA THR A 313 -3.70 20.53 17.39
C THR A 313 -3.24 19.37 16.51
N GLY A 314 -2.45 18.46 17.07
CA GLY A 314 -1.92 17.26 16.42
C GLY A 314 -0.77 16.68 17.23
N ILE A 315 -0.60 15.35 17.22
CA ILE A 315 0.45 14.61 17.92
C ILE A 315 1.36 13.98 16.88
N VAL A 316 2.66 13.95 17.16
CA VAL A 316 3.62 13.12 16.40
C VAL A 316 4.30 12.21 17.41
N HIS A 317 4.21 10.90 17.19
CA HIS A 317 5.01 9.94 17.93
C HIS A 317 6.08 9.39 16.98
N ASP A 318 7.34 9.73 17.24
CA ASP A 318 8.44 9.08 16.55
C ASP A 318 8.63 7.68 17.18
N GLU A 319 7.86 6.70 16.73
CA GLU A 319 8.20 5.28 16.85
C GLU A 319 8.39 4.67 15.46
N ALA A 320 9.22 3.64 15.37
CA ALA A 320 9.46 2.93 14.12
C ALA A 320 8.38 1.86 13.93
N ASN A 321 7.39 2.15 13.06
CA ASN A 321 6.32 1.23 12.62
C ASN A 321 6.87 -0.21 12.49
N GLN A 322 6.23 -1.14 13.21
CA GLN A 322 6.53 -2.56 13.15
C GLN A 322 5.66 -3.24 12.08
N PRO A 323 6.26 -3.85 11.04
CA PRO A 323 5.48 -4.45 9.96
C PRO A 323 4.50 -5.54 10.46
N PRO A 324 3.25 -5.57 9.96
CA PRO A 324 2.20 -6.43 10.48
C PRO A 324 2.51 -7.91 10.29
N VAL A 325 1.90 -8.76 11.12
CA VAL A 325 2.06 -10.22 11.03
C VAL A 325 1.03 -10.79 10.07
N ALA A 326 1.48 -11.15 8.87
CA ALA A 326 0.71 -11.92 7.90
C ALA A 326 0.61 -13.42 8.29
N GLY A 327 -0.42 -14.09 7.79
CA GLY A 327 -0.59 -15.53 7.89
C GLY A 327 -1.29 -16.11 6.65
N ALA A 328 -0.62 -17.03 5.95
CA ALA A 328 -1.02 -17.58 4.68
C ALA A 328 -1.46 -19.05 4.81
N SER A 329 -2.57 -19.42 4.16
CA SER A 329 -3.02 -20.81 4.10
C SER A 329 -3.76 -21.12 2.80
N ALA A 330 -3.76 -22.39 2.41
CA ALA A 330 -4.35 -22.86 1.15
C ALA A 330 -4.91 -24.28 1.26
N ASN A 331 -5.91 -24.60 0.43
CA ASN A 331 -6.51 -25.93 0.35
C ASN A 331 -7.13 -26.17 -1.05
N PRO A 332 -6.79 -27.27 -1.76
CA PRO A 332 -5.72 -28.23 -1.45
C PRO A 332 -4.31 -27.67 -1.75
N THR A 333 -3.30 -28.13 -1.01
CA THR A 333 -1.89 -27.78 -1.28
C THR A 333 -1.21 -28.69 -2.32
N SER A 334 -1.91 -29.67 -2.89
CA SER A 334 -1.37 -30.47 -4.00
C SER A 334 -2.45 -31.18 -4.83
N GLY A 335 -2.12 -31.53 -6.07
CA GLY A 335 -3.00 -32.25 -6.98
C GLY A 335 -2.43 -32.41 -8.40
N THR A 336 -3.31 -32.65 -9.38
CA THR A 336 -3.00 -32.75 -10.82
C THR A 336 -3.60 -31.58 -11.59
N ILE A 337 -3.00 -31.18 -12.70
CA ILE A 337 -3.57 -30.14 -13.58
C ILE A 337 -4.96 -30.52 -14.13
N PRO A 338 -5.91 -29.57 -14.25
CA PRO A 338 -5.92 -28.26 -13.58
C PRO A 338 -6.23 -28.42 -12.08
N LEU A 339 -5.55 -27.65 -11.23
CA LEU A 339 -5.75 -27.66 -9.78
C LEU A 339 -6.36 -26.33 -9.29
N ASP A 340 -7.64 -26.35 -8.95
CA ASP A 340 -8.30 -25.28 -8.22
C ASP A 340 -7.86 -25.28 -6.75
N VAL A 341 -7.44 -24.13 -6.24
CA VAL A 341 -6.98 -23.92 -4.86
C VAL A 341 -7.69 -22.71 -4.24
N ALA A 342 -8.25 -22.90 -3.06
CA ALA A 342 -8.77 -21.81 -2.23
C ALA A 342 -7.72 -21.37 -1.23
N PHE A 343 -7.51 -20.05 -1.11
CA PHE A 343 -6.57 -19.43 -0.19
C PHE A 343 -7.31 -18.72 0.94
N THR A 344 -6.64 -18.54 2.07
CA THR A 344 -7.19 -17.86 3.25
C THR A 344 -6.08 -17.10 3.94
N GLY A 345 -6.26 -15.77 4.03
CA GLY A 345 -5.26 -14.84 4.53
C GLY A 345 -5.68 -14.14 5.81
N THR A 346 -4.75 -14.00 6.74
CA THR A 346 -4.93 -13.24 7.98
C THR A 346 -3.83 -12.18 8.12
N GLY A 347 -4.18 -11.03 8.69
CA GLY A 347 -3.24 -10.01 9.12
C GLY A 347 -3.56 -9.59 10.55
N THR A 348 -2.53 -9.38 11.36
CA THR A 348 -2.64 -8.77 12.69
C THR A 348 -1.49 -7.79 12.89
N ASP A 349 -1.82 -6.60 13.36
CA ASP A 349 -0.91 -5.51 13.65
C ASP A 349 -0.79 -5.35 15.18
N SER A 350 0.32 -4.78 15.65
CA SER A 350 0.58 -4.43 17.05
C SER A 350 0.48 -2.94 17.35
N ASP A 351 0.62 -2.08 16.32
CA ASP A 351 0.76 -0.63 16.47
C ASP A 351 -0.29 0.13 15.61
N GLY A 352 -0.60 -0.38 14.41
CA GLY A 352 -1.57 0.18 13.47
C GLY A 352 -2.79 -0.72 13.19
N THR A 353 -3.38 -0.55 12.00
CA THR A 353 -4.47 -1.39 11.49
C THR A 353 -4.25 -1.84 10.05
N VAL A 354 -4.53 -3.12 9.77
CA VAL A 354 -4.40 -3.71 8.43
C VAL A 354 -5.44 -3.13 7.45
N ILE A 355 -4.95 -2.41 6.43
CA ILE A 355 -5.78 -1.80 5.37
C ILE A 355 -5.84 -2.62 4.08
N SER A 356 -4.84 -3.48 3.81
CA SER A 356 -4.71 -4.17 2.52
C SER A 356 -4.28 -5.65 2.65
N TYR A 357 -4.65 -6.43 1.64
CA TYR A 357 -4.18 -7.80 1.40
C TYR A 357 -3.79 -7.93 -0.08
N GLU A 358 -2.65 -8.54 -0.37
CA GLU A 358 -2.24 -8.89 -1.73
C GLU A 358 -1.71 -10.33 -1.77
N TRP A 359 -2.25 -11.14 -2.67
CA TRP A 359 -1.75 -12.47 -2.98
C TRP A 359 -1.00 -12.47 -4.30
N THR A 360 0.13 -13.16 -4.34
CA THR A 360 0.75 -13.66 -5.58
C THR A 360 0.75 -15.19 -5.53
N PHE A 361 0.42 -15.87 -6.63
CA PHE A 361 0.21 -17.34 -6.63
C PHE A 361 1.44 -18.14 -7.07
N GLY A 362 2.52 -17.49 -7.49
CA GLY A 362 3.78 -18.13 -7.90
C GLY A 362 3.86 -18.58 -9.35
N ASP A 363 2.79 -18.44 -10.13
CA ASP A 363 2.70 -18.76 -11.57
C ASP A 363 2.43 -17.52 -12.47
N GLY A 364 2.43 -16.33 -11.88
CA GLY A 364 2.09 -15.06 -12.52
C GLY A 364 0.69 -14.53 -12.19
N GLY A 365 -0.17 -15.32 -11.54
CA GLY A 365 -1.45 -14.83 -11.02
C GLY A 365 -1.31 -14.04 -9.70
N SER A 366 -2.23 -13.10 -9.46
CA SER A 366 -2.34 -12.33 -8.21
C SER A 366 -3.80 -12.03 -7.81
N SER A 367 -4.04 -11.52 -6.61
CA SER A 367 -5.35 -11.06 -6.15
C SER A 367 -5.28 -10.14 -4.92
N THR A 368 -6.04 -9.04 -4.90
CA THR A 368 -6.20 -8.17 -3.72
C THR A 368 -7.33 -8.58 -2.76
N SER A 369 -7.99 -9.72 -3.03
CA SER A 369 -8.98 -10.27 -2.10
C SER A 369 -8.30 -11.04 -0.98
N GLN A 370 -8.69 -10.83 0.28
CA GLN A 370 -8.14 -11.53 1.45
C GLN A 370 -8.16 -13.07 1.32
N ASN A 371 -9.25 -13.62 0.76
CA ASN A 371 -9.51 -15.06 0.68
C ASN A 371 -9.87 -15.48 -0.78
N PRO A 372 -8.90 -15.51 -1.69
CA PRO A 372 -9.14 -15.73 -3.12
C PRO A 372 -9.16 -17.22 -3.51
N THR A 373 -9.48 -17.50 -4.77
CA THR A 373 -9.34 -18.83 -5.40
C THR A 373 -8.55 -18.69 -6.69
N HIS A 374 -7.63 -19.62 -6.95
CA HIS A 374 -6.79 -19.65 -8.16
C HIS A 374 -6.73 -21.05 -8.77
N THR A 375 -6.49 -21.14 -10.08
CA THR A 375 -6.47 -22.41 -10.84
C THR A 375 -5.12 -22.59 -11.51
N TYR A 376 -4.29 -23.49 -10.96
CA TYR A 376 -3.01 -23.84 -11.56
C TYR A 376 -3.20 -24.79 -12.74
N THR A 377 -2.82 -24.34 -13.93
CA THR A 377 -3.02 -25.07 -15.20
C THR A 377 -1.78 -25.81 -15.70
N SER A 378 -0.59 -25.47 -15.18
CA SER A 378 0.69 -26.10 -15.51
C SER A 378 1.21 -27.00 -14.38
N PRO A 379 2.09 -27.97 -14.67
CA PRO A 379 2.85 -28.68 -13.64
C PRO A 379 3.84 -27.73 -12.97
N GLY A 380 4.08 -27.91 -11.67
CA GLY A 380 5.06 -27.10 -10.95
C GLY A 380 5.00 -27.26 -9.43
N THR A 381 5.91 -26.60 -8.72
CA THR A 381 5.72 -26.27 -7.31
C THR A 381 5.73 -24.77 -7.19
N TYR A 382 4.59 -24.21 -6.80
CA TYR A 382 4.35 -22.78 -6.74
C TYR A 382 4.38 -22.32 -5.28
N THR A 383 5.04 -21.18 -5.02
CA THR A 383 4.96 -20.50 -3.73
C THR A 383 3.93 -19.40 -3.86
N ALA A 384 2.78 -19.56 -3.21
CA ALA A 384 1.84 -18.46 -3.06
C ALA A 384 2.25 -17.61 -1.85
N THR A 385 2.37 -16.30 -2.04
CA THR A 385 2.75 -15.33 -1.00
C THR A 385 1.55 -14.43 -0.72
N LEU A 386 1.21 -14.27 0.55
CA LEU A 386 0.37 -13.20 1.04
C LEU A 386 1.26 -12.06 1.53
N THR A 387 1.00 -10.84 1.04
CA THR A 387 1.46 -9.57 1.60
C THR A 387 0.28 -8.89 2.29
N VAL A 388 0.55 -8.19 3.40
CA VAL A 388 -0.42 -7.44 4.20
C VAL A 388 0.14 -6.05 4.49
N THR A 389 -0.64 -4.99 4.32
CA THR A 389 -0.23 -3.59 4.57
C THR A 389 -1.04 -2.97 5.70
N ASP A 390 -0.37 -2.24 6.59
CA ASP A 390 -0.94 -1.38 7.64
C ASP A 390 -1.27 0.04 7.14
N ASP A 391 -1.93 0.83 7.99
CA ASP A 391 -2.34 2.21 7.72
C ASP A 391 -1.17 3.22 7.65
N ASP A 392 -0.03 2.90 8.28
CA ASP A 392 1.23 3.67 8.17
C ASP A 392 2.13 3.17 7.00
N GLY A 393 1.70 2.15 6.25
CA GLY A 393 2.28 1.73 4.98
C GLY A 393 3.42 0.70 5.04
N ALA A 394 3.71 0.08 6.19
CA ALA A 394 4.65 -1.05 6.24
C ALA A 394 3.99 -2.35 5.73
N THR A 395 4.77 -3.44 5.64
CA THR A 395 4.31 -4.69 5.00
C THR A 395 4.79 -5.97 5.67
N GLY A 396 3.82 -6.82 6.03
CA GLY A 396 4.03 -8.20 6.45
C GLY A 396 3.92 -9.18 5.29
N SER A 397 4.59 -10.34 5.35
CA SER A 397 4.35 -11.42 4.38
C SER A 397 4.49 -12.83 4.97
N ASP A 398 3.68 -13.77 4.45
CA ASP A 398 3.75 -15.21 4.74
C ASP A 398 3.47 -16.03 3.46
N THR A 399 3.86 -17.30 3.44
CA THR A 399 3.89 -18.12 2.21
C THR A 399 3.33 -19.53 2.38
N VAL A 400 2.69 -20.05 1.35
CA VAL A 400 2.18 -21.43 1.28
C VAL A 400 2.52 -22.07 -0.06
N ALA A 401 3.12 -23.27 -0.01
CA ALA A 401 3.56 -24.01 -1.20
C ALA A 401 2.46 -24.93 -1.75
N ILE A 402 2.28 -24.91 -3.07
CA ILE A 402 1.32 -25.72 -3.83
C ILE A 402 2.08 -26.63 -4.81
N THR A 403 1.86 -27.94 -4.75
CA THR A 403 2.51 -28.91 -5.67
C THR A 403 1.52 -29.46 -6.70
N VAL A 404 1.72 -29.10 -7.97
CA VAL A 404 0.81 -29.41 -9.09
C VAL A 404 1.51 -30.36 -10.05
N THR A 405 0.87 -31.49 -10.34
CA THR A 405 1.48 -32.57 -11.12
C THR A 405 0.88 -32.67 -12.53
N GLY A 406 1.76 -32.87 -13.52
CA GLY A 406 1.37 -32.99 -14.92
C GLY A 406 0.85 -34.36 -15.30
N SER A 407 -0.07 -34.42 -16.26
CA SER A 407 -0.51 -35.67 -16.88
C SER A 407 0.54 -36.16 -17.89
N THR A 408 1.53 -36.90 -17.39
CA THR A 408 2.69 -37.34 -18.18
C THR A 408 2.33 -38.44 -19.18
N THR A 409 2.31 -38.08 -20.47
CA THR A 409 1.95 -38.98 -21.59
C THR A 409 3.02 -39.07 -22.69
N GLY A 410 4.30 -38.90 -22.33
CA GLY A 410 5.43 -39.32 -23.18
C GLY A 410 5.69 -40.84 -23.08
N THR A 411 6.17 -41.46 -24.16
CA THR A 411 6.37 -42.92 -24.22
C THR A 411 7.73 -43.31 -24.79
N TRP A 412 8.28 -44.41 -24.26
CA TRP A 412 9.46 -45.06 -24.84
C TRP A 412 9.09 -45.77 -26.14
N VAL A 413 9.76 -45.43 -27.24
CA VAL A 413 9.63 -46.16 -28.51
C VAL A 413 10.93 -46.88 -28.84
N ASN A 414 10.80 -48.12 -29.30
CA ASN A 414 11.91 -48.89 -29.84
C ASN A 414 12.08 -48.50 -31.33
N PRO A 415 13.27 -48.06 -31.80
CA PRO A 415 13.45 -47.62 -33.19
C PRO A 415 13.22 -48.72 -34.23
N VAL A 416 12.71 -48.33 -35.41
CA VAL A 416 12.15 -49.27 -36.40
C VAL A 416 13.23 -50.03 -37.19
N ALA A 417 14.45 -49.47 -37.28
CA ALA A 417 15.60 -50.12 -37.90
C ALA A 417 16.92 -49.60 -37.31
N ALA A 418 17.92 -50.49 -37.19
CA ALA A 418 19.27 -50.17 -36.74
C ALA A 418 20.29 -50.40 -37.87
N THR A 419 21.07 -49.38 -38.19
CA THR A 419 22.19 -49.42 -39.14
C THR A 419 23.47 -48.98 -38.46
N ALA A 420 24.38 -49.90 -38.19
CA ALA A 420 25.75 -49.57 -37.80
C ALA A 420 26.65 -49.41 -39.04
N SER A 421 27.77 -48.69 -38.89
CA SER A 421 28.73 -48.47 -39.98
C SER A 421 30.16 -48.32 -39.47
N SER A 422 31.12 -48.52 -40.37
CA SER A 422 32.54 -48.29 -40.15
C SER A 422 33.18 -47.72 -41.43
N TYR A 423 34.21 -46.88 -41.28
CA TYR A 423 34.69 -46.03 -42.38
C TYR A 423 35.36 -46.78 -43.54
N TYR A 424 35.63 -48.10 -43.44
CA TYR A 424 36.26 -48.88 -44.53
C TYR A 424 35.80 -50.34 -44.69
N SER A 425 35.26 -50.61 -45.88
CA SER A 425 35.12 -51.91 -46.57
C SER A 425 34.02 -52.88 -46.11
N SER A 426 33.44 -53.55 -47.11
CA SER A 426 32.43 -54.63 -46.98
C SER A 426 32.95 -55.92 -46.32
N THR A 427 34.22 -55.98 -45.94
CA THR A 427 34.83 -57.15 -45.26
C THR A 427 34.52 -57.18 -43.76
N TYR A 428 34.27 -56.01 -43.17
CA TYR A 428 33.99 -55.81 -41.74
C TYR A 428 32.79 -54.87 -41.53
N ALA A 429 31.91 -54.78 -42.53
CA ALA A 429 30.62 -54.11 -42.38
C ALA A 429 29.76 -54.91 -41.38
N PRO A 430 29.15 -54.26 -40.38
CA PRO A 430 28.26 -54.94 -39.45
C PRO A 430 27.07 -55.55 -40.20
N THR A 431 26.73 -56.80 -39.89
CA THR A 431 25.63 -57.51 -40.54
C THR A 431 24.31 -56.80 -40.27
N LYS A 432 23.63 -56.43 -41.36
CA LYS A 432 22.43 -55.58 -41.35
C LYS A 432 21.31 -56.20 -40.51
N ALA A 433 20.80 -55.45 -39.52
CA ALA A 433 19.60 -55.82 -38.79
C ALA A 433 18.36 -55.41 -39.61
N ILE A 434 17.70 -56.40 -40.21
CA ILE A 434 16.30 -56.34 -40.64
C ILE A 434 15.72 -57.69 -40.21
N ASP A 435 14.61 -57.62 -39.46
CA ASP A 435 13.88 -58.73 -38.81
C ASP A 435 14.64 -59.65 -37.80
N ASP A 436 13.87 -60.13 -36.81
CA ASP A 436 14.08 -61.28 -35.92
C ASP A 436 15.41 -61.45 -35.13
N ASN A 437 15.75 -60.40 -34.36
CA ASN A 437 16.07 -60.45 -32.92
C ASN A 437 16.88 -61.67 -32.40
N THR A 438 18.16 -61.51 -32.02
CA THR A 438 18.52 -61.25 -30.61
C THR A 438 19.93 -60.67 -30.43
N ALA A 439 19.99 -59.50 -29.77
CA ALA A 439 21.15 -58.63 -29.54
C ALA A 439 21.77 -57.98 -30.80
N THR A 440 21.58 -56.67 -30.92
CA THR A 440 22.12 -55.76 -31.97
C THR A 440 23.63 -55.51 -31.82
N ARG A 441 24.42 -56.59 -31.92
CA ARG A 441 25.89 -56.56 -31.79
C ARG A 441 26.57 -55.82 -32.95
N TRP A 442 26.80 -54.51 -32.80
CA TRP A 442 27.96 -53.88 -33.42
C TRP A 442 29.24 -54.55 -32.89
N PHE A 443 30.24 -54.75 -33.74
CA PHE A 443 31.51 -55.37 -33.39
C PHE A 443 32.58 -55.01 -34.43
N THR A 444 33.72 -54.51 -33.97
CA THR A 444 34.89 -54.25 -34.81
C THR A 444 35.98 -55.28 -34.50
N THR A 445 36.52 -55.94 -35.54
CA THR A 445 37.70 -56.80 -35.35
C THR A 445 38.95 -55.94 -35.21
N ARG A 446 39.43 -55.77 -33.96
CA ARG A 446 40.79 -55.33 -33.60
C ARG A 446 41.47 -54.40 -34.63
N TYR A 447 41.10 -53.13 -34.62
CA TYR A 447 41.67 -52.11 -35.50
C TYR A 447 42.18 -50.91 -34.70
N ASP A 448 43.31 -50.34 -35.13
CA ASP A 448 43.88 -49.11 -34.59
C ASP A 448 43.56 -47.98 -35.59
N GLY A 449 42.33 -47.46 -35.56
CA GLY A 449 41.81 -46.54 -36.58
C GLY A 449 40.59 -45.71 -36.13
N PRO A 450 40.00 -44.92 -37.04
CA PRO A 450 38.98 -43.92 -36.72
C PRO A 450 37.66 -44.51 -36.18
N PRO A 451 36.88 -43.72 -35.43
CA PRO A 451 35.73 -44.18 -34.63
C PRO A 451 34.60 -44.81 -35.43
N CYS A 452 33.79 -45.61 -34.73
CA CYS A 452 32.60 -46.26 -35.28
C CYS A 452 31.29 -45.68 -34.70
N TRP A 453 30.17 -45.99 -35.36
CA TRP A 453 28.84 -45.54 -34.92
C TRP A 453 27.73 -46.57 -35.18
N ILE A 454 26.67 -46.48 -34.38
CA ILE A 454 25.41 -47.21 -34.56
C ILE A 454 24.23 -46.22 -34.60
N GLN A 455 23.53 -46.20 -35.74
CA GLN A 455 22.40 -45.32 -36.04
C GLN A 455 21.08 -46.08 -36.01
N PHE A 456 20.01 -45.38 -35.66
CA PHE A 456 18.64 -45.87 -35.63
C PHE A 456 17.70 -44.92 -36.39
N ASP A 457 16.70 -45.44 -37.11
CA ASP A 457 15.61 -44.66 -37.75
C ASP A 457 14.34 -44.75 -36.90
N LEU A 458 13.77 -43.59 -36.55
CA LEU A 458 12.52 -43.45 -35.79
C LEU A 458 11.27 -43.56 -36.70
N GLY A 459 11.46 -43.80 -38.00
CA GLY A 459 10.44 -43.96 -39.04
C GLY A 459 9.76 -42.64 -39.46
N SER A 460 9.96 -41.58 -38.70
CA SER A 460 9.35 -40.25 -38.82
C SER A 460 10.23 -39.25 -38.07
N VAL A 461 10.11 -37.94 -38.35
CA VAL A 461 10.64 -36.91 -37.45
C VAL A 461 9.81 -36.92 -36.17
N LYS A 462 10.48 -36.84 -35.01
CA LYS A 462 9.87 -36.84 -33.68
C LYS A 462 10.63 -35.89 -32.76
N GLN A 463 9.93 -35.26 -31.81
CA GLN A 463 10.57 -34.64 -30.65
C GLN A 463 11.12 -35.73 -29.71
N VAL A 464 12.39 -35.58 -29.35
CA VAL A 464 13.14 -36.50 -28.49
C VAL A 464 14.01 -35.69 -27.50
N SER A 465 14.02 -36.09 -26.23
CA SER A 465 14.84 -35.47 -25.16
C SER A 465 15.69 -36.47 -24.38
N LYS A 466 15.56 -37.78 -24.66
CA LYS A 466 16.27 -38.82 -23.89
C LYS A 466 16.44 -40.12 -24.67
N VAL A 467 17.59 -40.75 -24.48
CA VAL A 467 17.89 -42.13 -24.92
C VAL A 467 18.10 -43.00 -23.69
N ARG A 468 17.70 -44.28 -23.77
CA ARG A 468 18.21 -45.33 -22.87
C ARG A 468 18.82 -46.47 -23.69
N ALA A 469 19.95 -46.99 -23.23
CA ALA A 469 20.62 -48.09 -23.91
C ALA A 469 21.27 -49.06 -22.91
N ILE A 470 21.10 -50.38 -23.09
CA ILE A 470 21.94 -51.36 -22.41
C ILE A 470 23.21 -51.54 -23.24
N ILE A 471 24.35 -51.22 -22.64
CA ILE A 471 25.66 -51.23 -23.29
C ILE A 471 26.62 -52.11 -22.47
N TYR A 472 27.02 -53.24 -23.05
CA TYR A 472 28.10 -54.08 -22.52
C TYR A 472 29.43 -53.66 -23.14
N TYR A 473 30.46 -53.49 -22.31
CA TYR A 473 31.87 -53.48 -22.71
C TYR A 473 32.64 -54.42 -21.77
N LYS A 474 33.92 -54.71 -22.06
CA LYS A 474 34.65 -55.76 -21.34
C LYS A 474 35.78 -55.31 -20.40
N ASP A 475 36.62 -54.34 -20.80
CA ASP A 475 37.91 -54.13 -20.11
C ASP A 475 38.33 -52.64 -19.88
N VAL A 476 37.67 -51.65 -20.51
CA VAL A 476 38.04 -50.21 -20.45
C VAL A 476 36.77 -49.32 -20.55
N PRO A 477 36.67 -48.17 -19.85
CA PRO A 477 35.53 -47.25 -20.00
C PRO A 477 35.42 -46.65 -21.41
N MET A 478 34.19 -46.52 -21.90
CA MET A 478 33.90 -46.10 -23.28
C MET A 478 33.30 -44.70 -23.35
N THR A 479 33.85 -43.83 -24.20
CA THR A 479 33.40 -42.44 -24.40
C THR A 479 32.62 -42.31 -25.71
N LEU A 480 31.41 -41.77 -25.61
CA LEU A 480 30.43 -41.63 -26.69
C LEU A 480 29.90 -40.20 -26.81
N ASP A 481 29.53 -39.86 -28.04
CA ASP A 481 28.68 -38.72 -28.38
C ASP A 481 27.30 -39.26 -28.82
N VAL A 482 26.22 -38.61 -28.36
CA VAL A 482 24.87 -38.81 -28.90
C VAL A 482 24.64 -37.76 -29.98
N GLN A 483 24.27 -38.21 -31.17
CA GLN A 483 24.07 -37.34 -32.33
C GLN A 483 22.71 -37.58 -33.01
N VAL A 484 22.09 -36.52 -33.50
CA VAL A 484 20.78 -36.54 -34.19
C VAL A 484 20.88 -36.06 -35.64
N SER A 485 19.89 -36.43 -36.44
CA SER A 485 19.76 -35.99 -37.84
C SER A 485 18.32 -36.11 -38.33
N ASN A 486 17.95 -35.29 -39.33
CA ASN A 486 16.69 -35.43 -40.08
C ASN A 486 16.85 -36.03 -41.48
N ASP A 487 18.07 -36.11 -42.00
CA ASP A 487 18.37 -36.56 -43.38
C ASP A 487 19.40 -37.70 -43.48
N ALA A 488 19.95 -38.14 -42.34
CA ALA A 488 21.05 -39.11 -42.19
C ALA A 488 22.41 -38.70 -42.80
N ALA A 489 22.51 -37.54 -43.43
CA ALA A 489 23.74 -37.01 -44.04
C ALA A 489 24.42 -35.97 -43.13
N ASN A 490 23.64 -35.04 -42.60
CA ASN A 490 24.08 -33.98 -41.70
C ASN A 490 23.76 -34.37 -40.25
N TRP A 491 24.72 -34.20 -39.35
CA TRP A 491 24.63 -34.72 -37.97
C TRP A 491 24.99 -33.64 -36.95
N GLU A 492 24.15 -33.50 -35.94
CA GLU A 492 24.30 -32.59 -34.81
C GLU A 492 24.65 -33.39 -33.55
N THR A 493 25.62 -32.93 -32.76
CA THR A 493 25.94 -33.55 -31.46
C THR A 493 25.11 -32.91 -30.36
N VAL A 494 24.23 -33.69 -29.73
CA VAL A 494 23.39 -33.24 -28.61
C VAL A 494 23.97 -33.62 -27.24
N VAL A 495 24.84 -34.63 -27.18
CA VAL A 495 25.69 -34.94 -26.02
C VAL A 495 27.07 -35.32 -26.53
N SER A 496 28.13 -34.80 -25.91
CA SER A 496 29.52 -35.15 -26.26
C SER A 496 30.30 -35.65 -25.05
N GLY A 497 31.20 -36.62 -25.27
CA GLY A 497 32.12 -37.09 -24.23
C GLY A 497 31.49 -37.94 -23.10
N PHE A 498 30.26 -38.42 -23.27
CA PHE A 498 29.57 -39.25 -22.28
C PHE A 498 30.34 -40.55 -22.04
N THR A 499 30.82 -40.78 -20.82
CA THR A 499 31.74 -41.88 -20.52
C THR A 499 31.10 -42.95 -19.64
N ILE A 500 30.97 -44.16 -20.19
CA ILE A 500 30.36 -45.33 -19.55
C ILE A 500 31.44 -46.08 -18.74
N THR A 501 31.24 -46.16 -17.42
CA THR A 501 32.20 -46.70 -16.44
C THR A 501 31.78 -48.01 -15.76
N GLU A 502 30.57 -48.50 -16.05
CA GLU A 502 30.10 -49.85 -15.73
C GLU A 502 29.24 -50.37 -16.90
N GLY A 503 29.32 -51.67 -17.22
CA GLY A 503 28.76 -52.24 -18.44
C GLY A 503 27.70 -53.32 -18.18
N GLY A 504 26.59 -53.24 -18.91
CA GLY A 504 25.49 -54.22 -18.83
C GLY A 504 24.27 -53.81 -18.00
N THR A 505 24.22 -52.55 -17.55
CA THR A 505 23.04 -51.87 -17.02
C THR A 505 22.41 -50.96 -18.08
N PHE A 506 21.20 -50.46 -17.83
CA PHE A 506 20.65 -49.36 -18.63
C PHE A 506 21.44 -48.08 -18.35
N VAL A 507 21.97 -47.48 -19.42
CA VAL A 507 22.53 -46.13 -19.42
C VAL A 507 21.47 -45.20 -20.00
N GLU A 508 20.97 -44.28 -19.18
CA GLU A 508 20.09 -43.20 -19.63
C GLU A 508 20.91 -41.95 -19.94
N ILE A 509 20.64 -41.32 -21.09
CA ILE A 509 21.34 -40.13 -21.56
C ILE A 509 20.29 -39.07 -21.97
N PRO A 510 20.03 -38.05 -21.14
CA PRO A 510 19.17 -36.92 -21.49
C PRO A 510 19.89 -35.88 -22.35
N PHE A 511 19.13 -35.06 -23.06
CA PHE A 511 19.58 -33.91 -23.85
C PHE A 511 18.42 -32.96 -24.16
N ALA A 512 18.73 -31.69 -24.48
CA ALA A 512 17.75 -30.68 -24.88
C ALA A 512 16.80 -31.19 -25.97
N GLN A 513 15.51 -30.85 -25.87
CA GLN A 513 14.47 -31.41 -26.75
C GLN A 513 14.73 -31.04 -28.21
N THR A 514 14.87 -32.03 -29.08
CA THR A 514 15.19 -31.82 -30.50
C THR A 514 14.30 -32.62 -31.45
N ASN A 515 14.11 -32.09 -32.65
CA ASN A 515 13.39 -32.76 -33.74
C ASN A 515 14.36 -33.65 -34.53
N ALA A 516 14.25 -34.96 -34.34
CA ALA A 516 15.10 -35.95 -35.00
C ALA A 516 14.27 -36.99 -35.74
N ARG A 517 14.76 -37.46 -36.89
CA ARG A 517 14.33 -38.73 -37.50
C ARG A 517 15.32 -39.86 -37.21
N TYR A 518 16.60 -39.52 -37.14
CA TYR A 518 17.69 -40.45 -36.91
C TYR A 518 18.44 -40.05 -35.66
N ILE A 519 18.87 -41.04 -34.89
CA ILE A 519 19.75 -40.86 -33.74
C ILE A 519 20.87 -41.89 -33.80
N ARG A 520 22.07 -41.53 -33.35
CA ARG A 520 23.20 -42.46 -33.29
C ARG A 520 24.07 -42.25 -32.06
N LEU A 521 24.68 -43.35 -31.62
CA LEU A 521 25.83 -43.32 -30.73
C LEU A 521 27.09 -43.31 -31.59
N HIS A 522 27.97 -42.34 -31.35
CA HIS A 522 29.21 -42.12 -32.09
C HIS A 522 30.40 -42.16 -31.13
N GLU A 523 31.36 -43.04 -31.37
CA GLU A 523 32.56 -43.16 -30.53
C GLU A 523 33.50 -41.95 -30.69
N THR A 524 34.10 -41.45 -29.60
CA THR A 524 35.03 -40.29 -29.65
C THR A 524 36.39 -40.53 -28.98
N GLY A 525 36.63 -41.73 -28.44
CA GLY A 525 37.89 -42.09 -27.77
C GLY A 525 38.92 -42.84 -28.63
N PHE A 526 40.21 -42.72 -28.28
CA PHE A 526 41.33 -43.46 -28.88
C PHE A 526 41.70 -44.74 -28.09
N ALA A 527 40.77 -45.68 -27.87
CA ALA A 527 41.07 -46.93 -27.16
C ALA A 527 40.28 -48.15 -27.68
N ARG A 528 40.99 -49.27 -27.86
CA ARG A 528 40.47 -50.53 -28.39
C ARG A 528 39.39 -51.13 -27.48
N MET A 529 38.11 -51.06 -27.86
CA MET A 529 37.00 -51.60 -27.08
C MET A 529 36.04 -52.47 -27.90
N TYR A 530 35.35 -53.38 -27.20
CA TYR A 530 34.34 -54.27 -27.76
C TYR A 530 32.99 -53.96 -27.11
N GLY A 531 32.27 -52.97 -27.65
CA GLY A 531 30.91 -52.67 -27.23
C GLY A 531 29.88 -53.68 -27.76
N GLN A 532 28.79 -53.88 -27.03
CA GLN A 532 27.53 -54.48 -27.54
C GLN A 532 26.36 -53.68 -26.98
N CYS A 533 25.61 -53.01 -27.84
CA CYS A 533 24.30 -52.47 -27.49
C CYS A 533 23.27 -53.59 -27.67
N THR A 534 22.53 -53.96 -26.63
CA THR A 534 21.57 -55.08 -26.69
C THR A 534 20.12 -54.63 -26.69
N GLU A 535 19.86 -53.43 -26.19
CA GLU A 535 18.56 -52.78 -26.09
C GLU A 535 18.79 -51.28 -26.20
N PHE A 536 17.96 -50.58 -26.96
CA PHE A 536 18.06 -49.15 -27.23
C PHE A 536 16.65 -48.62 -27.48
N ASP A 537 16.17 -47.75 -26.59
CA ASP A 537 14.88 -47.07 -26.76
C ASP A 537 15.10 -45.56 -26.71
N VAL A 538 14.21 -44.85 -27.39
CA VAL A 538 14.22 -43.40 -27.48
C VAL A 538 12.94 -42.89 -26.84
N TYR A 539 13.06 -41.93 -25.93
CA TYR A 539 11.91 -41.27 -25.36
C TYR A 539 11.32 -40.32 -26.39
N VAL A 540 10.02 -40.45 -26.66
CA VAL A 540 9.31 -39.69 -27.69
C VAL A 540 8.12 -38.97 -27.07
N GLY A 541 7.98 -37.72 -27.52
CA GLY A 541 7.53 -36.67 -26.64
C GLY A 541 8.73 -36.16 -25.83
N GLY A 542 8.66 -34.91 -25.44
CA GLY A 542 9.51 -34.34 -24.42
C GLY A 542 8.74 -33.21 -23.77
N ASP A 543 9.20 -32.83 -22.60
CA ASP A 543 8.89 -31.58 -21.95
C ASP A 543 9.20 -30.46 -22.97
N THR A 544 8.20 -29.62 -23.27
CA THR A 544 8.34 -28.57 -24.27
C THR A 544 9.07 -27.40 -23.64
N ASN A 545 10.28 -27.08 -24.10
CA ASN A 545 11.01 -25.94 -23.55
C ASN A 545 10.14 -24.68 -23.57
N GLN A 546 9.83 -24.20 -22.37
CA GLN A 546 8.89 -23.13 -22.11
C GLN A 546 9.70 -21.91 -21.65
N PRO A 547 9.89 -20.89 -22.50
CA PRO A 547 10.80 -19.78 -22.21
C PRO A 547 10.54 -19.18 -20.81
N PRO A 548 11.60 -18.92 -20.03
CA PRO A 548 11.48 -18.68 -18.60
C PRO A 548 10.63 -17.44 -18.33
N VAL A 549 9.61 -17.59 -17.49
CA VAL A 549 8.71 -16.49 -17.13
C VAL A 549 9.50 -15.51 -16.26
N ALA A 550 9.78 -14.34 -16.84
CA ALA A 550 10.37 -13.22 -16.13
C ALA A 550 9.28 -12.48 -15.34
N GLY A 551 9.54 -12.22 -14.06
CA GLY A 551 8.78 -11.26 -13.26
C GLY A 551 9.70 -10.13 -12.81
N ALA A 552 9.21 -8.90 -12.83
CA ALA A 552 9.98 -7.74 -12.40
C ALA A 552 9.09 -6.79 -11.61
N PHE A 553 9.63 -6.31 -10.49
CA PHE A 553 9.01 -5.33 -9.60
C PHE A 553 9.98 -4.18 -9.38
N ALA A 554 9.46 -2.97 -9.18
CA ALA A 554 10.23 -1.79 -8.84
C ALA A 554 9.57 -1.04 -7.68
N SER A 555 10.36 -0.44 -6.79
CA SER A 555 9.83 0.44 -5.76
C SER A 555 10.80 1.59 -5.44
N PRO A 556 10.31 2.85 -5.40
CA PRO A 556 8.98 3.29 -5.84
C PRO A 556 8.88 3.34 -7.38
N GLU A 557 7.70 3.08 -7.95
CA GLU A 557 7.48 3.24 -9.40
C GLU A 557 7.29 4.71 -9.84
N SER A 558 7.11 5.63 -8.89
CA SER A 558 7.08 7.07 -9.18
C SER A 558 7.60 7.92 -8.02
N GLY A 559 8.04 9.14 -8.33
CA GLY A 559 8.56 10.10 -7.35
C GLY A 559 9.31 11.26 -8.00
N THR A 560 9.95 12.11 -7.21
CA THR A 560 10.66 13.31 -7.73
C THR A 560 12.13 13.03 -8.04
N ALA A 561 12.69 13.75 -9.02
CA ALA A 561 14.13 13.64 -9.35
C ALA A 561 15.03 14.28 -8.26
N PRO A 562 16.15 13.63 -7.86
CA PRO A 562 16.60 12.30 -8.27
C PRO A 562 15.83 11.19 -7.56
N LEU A 563 15.36 10.19 -8.32
CA LEU A 563 14.58 9.08 -7.78
C LEU A 563 15.41 7.79 -7.68
N ASP A 564 15.76 7.38 -6.46
CA ASP A 564 16.33 6.06 -6.19
C ASP A 564 15.24 4.98 -6.24
N VAL A 565 15.43 3.97 -7.08
CA VAL A 565 14.48 2.86 -7.27
C VAL A 565 15.19 1.52 -7.05
N ALA A 566 14.61 0.69 -6.19
CA ALA A 566 15.02 -0.70 -5.99
C ALA A 566 14.24 -1.62 -6.93
N PHE A 567 14.95 -2.47 -7.68
CA PHE A 567 14.36 -3.44 -8.60
C PHE A 567 14.55 -4.87 -8.06
N THR A 568 13.50 -5.67 -8.16
CA THR A 568 13.52 -7.10 -7.83
C THR A 568 13.19 -7.92 -9.06
N GLY A 569 14.08 -8.85 -9.43
CA GLY A 569 13.92 -9.72 -10.59
C GLY A 569 13.63 -11.17 -10.17
N THR A 570 12.63 -11.77 -10.77
CA THR A 570 12.32 -13.19 -10.64
C THR A 570 12.32 -13.88 -11.99
N GLY A 571 12.66 -15.17 -11.99
CA GLY A 571 12.67 -16.02 -13.17
C GLY A 571 12.22 -17.40 -12.76
N VAL A 572 11.20 -17.92 -13.43
CA VAL A 572 10.71 -19.29 -13.25
C VAL A 572 10.77 -20.01 -14.59
N ASP A 573 11.39 -21.17 -14.60
CA ASP A 573 11.49 -22.07 -15.74
C ASP A 573 10.63 -23.31 -15.47
N GLY A 574 9.94 -23.80 -16.50
CA GLY A 574 9.08 -24.99 -16.41
C GLY A 574 9.83 -26.31 -16.58
N ASP A 575 11.02 -26.29 -17.18
CA ASP A 575 11.77 -27.48 -17.61
C ASP A 575 13.29 -27.41 -17.40
N GLY A 576 13.88 -26.21 -17.38
CA GLY A 576 15.32 -25.94 -17.16
C GLY A 576 15.64 -25.21 -15.86
N THR A 577 16.73 -24.44 -15.86
CA THR A 577 17.17 -23.60 -14.73
C THR A 577 17.67 -22.22 -15.16
N ILE A 578 17.35 -21.17 -14.37
CA ILE A 578 17.74 -19.79 -14.68
C ILE A 578 19.26 -19.59 -14.56
N VAL A 579 19.90 -19.16 -15.65
CA VAL A 579 21.35 -18.93 -15.73
C VAL A 579 21.72 -17.44 -15.67
N SER A 580 20.86 -16.52 -16.11
CA SER A 580 21.16 -15.08 -16.00
C SER A 580 19.95 -14.15 -15.95
N TYR A 581 20.16 -13.00 -15.33
CA TYR A 581 19.27 -11.84 -15.29
C TYR A 581 19.98 -10.65 -15.96
N THR A 582 19.28 -9.87 -16.77
CA THR A 582 19.78 -8.63 -17.39
C THR A 582 18.71 -7.56 -17.37
N TRP A 583 19.00 -6.42 -16.75
CA TRP A 583 18.15 -5.24 -16.68
C TRP A 583 18.63 -4.15 -17.64
N THR A 584 17.70 -3.43 -18.27
CA THR A 584 17.94 -2.14 -18.94
C THR A 584 16.95 -1.12 -18.42
N PHE A 585 17.40 0.05 -17.95
CA PHE A 585 16.58 1.00 -17.19
C PHE A 585 15.90 2.09 -18.04
N GLY A 586 15.98 2.02 -19.37
CA GLY A 586 15.33 2.96 -20.29
C GLY A 586 16.02 4.32 -20.43
N ASP A 587 16.91 4.71 -19.51
CA ASP A 587 17.76 5.91 -19.58
C ASP A 587 19.05 5.71 -20.39
N GLY A 588 19.34 4.47 -20.79
CA GLY A 588 20.56 4.06 -21.49
C GLY A 588 21.54 3.25 -20.63
N THR A 589 21.23 3.01 -19.36
CA THR A 589 22.02 2.19 -18.42
C THR A 589 21.42 0.78 -18.23
N SER A 590 22.20 -0.12 -17.62
CA SER A 590 21.88 -1.54 -17.50
C SER A 590 22.60 -2.22 -16.33
N SER A 591 22.08 -3.37 -15.88
CA SER A 591 22.67 -4.20 -14.82
C SER A 591 22.52 -5.69 -15.12
N THR A 592 23.37 -6.52 -14.51
CA THR A 592 23.24 -8.00 -14.50
C THR A 592 23.10 -8.57 -13.09
N SER A 593 22.78 -7.72 -12.10
CA SER A 593 22.27 -8.19 -10.82
C SER A 593 20.84 -8.69 -11.01
N GLN A 594 20.42 -9.72 -10.28
CA GLN A 594 19.02 -10.11 -10.19
C GLN A 594 18.18 -8.97 -9.60
N ASN A 595 18.66 -8.40 -8.48
CA ASN A 595 18.05 -7.28 -7.78
C ASN A 595 19.04 -6.10 -7.76
N PRO A 596 18.98 -5.15 -8.71
CA PRO A 596 19.75 -3.91 -8.69
C PRO A 596 18.98 -2.75 -8.03
N THR A 597 19.71 -1.74 -7.56
CA THR A 597 19.17 -0.38 -7.38
C THR A 597 19.63 0.51 -8.53
N HIS A 598 18.84 1.53 -8.88
CA HIS A 598 19.19 2.51 -9.91
C HIS A 598 18.61 3.89 -9.57
N THR A 599 19.30 4.96 -9.98
CA THR A 599 18.93 6.35 -9.67
C THR A 599 18.56 7.12 -10.93
N TYR A 600 17.33 7.61 -11.01
CA TYR A 600 16.86 8.43 -12.14
C TYR A 600 17.07 9.93 -11.85
N GLU A 601 18.16 10.45 -12.40
CA GLU A 601 18.65 11.84 -12.23
C GLU A 601 17.85 12.91 -12.99
N SER A 602 16.71 12.60 -13.61
CA SER A 602 15.98 13.52 -14.48
C SER A 602 14.49 13.24 -14.58
N VAL A 603 13.71 14.30 -14.79
CA VAL A 603 12.26 14.26 -15.01
C VAL A 603 11.95 13.55 -16.33
N GLY A 604 11.07 12.56 -16.30
CA GLY A 604 10.72 11.76 -17.48
C GLY A 604 9.97 10.48 -17.13
N THR A 605 9.52 9.78 -18.17
CA THR A 605 8.94 8.43 -18.08
C THR A 605 9.95 7.44 -18.66
N TYR A 606 10.34 6.45 -17.88
CA TYR A 606 11.34 5.45 -18.22
C TYR A 606 10.70 4.06 -18.25
N THR A 607 11.19 3.19 -19.13
CA THR A 607 10.77 1.78 -19.16
C THR A 607 11.96 0.92 -18.75
N ALA A 608 11.86 0.29 -17.58
CA ALA A 608 12.86 -0.67 -17.11
C ALA A 608 12.42 -2.08 -17.52
N THR A 609 13.24 -2.76 -18.31
CA THR A 609 13.00 -4.12 -18.80
C THR A 609 13.98 -5.09 -18.14
N LEU A 610 13.44 -6.15 -17.54
CA LEU A 610 14.20 -7.34 -17.17
C LEU A 610 14.10 -8.36 -18.32
N THR A 611 15.23 -8.95 -18.68
CA THR A 611 15.35 -10.18 -19.47
C THR A 611 15.95 -11.28 -18.61
N VAL A 612 15.34 -12.47 -18.64
CA VAL A 612 15.79 -13.68 -17.94
C VAL A 612 16.19 -14.72 -18.98
N THR A 613 17.28 -15.45 -18.75
CA THR A 613 17.77 -16.55 -19.63
C THR A 613 17.96 -17.84 -18.83
N ASP A 614 17.52 -18.96 -19.39
CA ASP A 614 17.69 -20.32 -18.85
C ASP A 614 19.02 -20.99 -19.30
N ASP A 615 19.17 -22.30 -19.05
CA ASP A 615 20.32 -23.11 -19.45
C ASP A 615 20.27 -23.64 -20.89
N ASP A 616 19.08 -23.77 -21.50
CA ASP A 616 18.91 -24.08 -22.93
C ASP A 616 19.11 -22.84 -23.84
N ARG A 617 19.07 -21.63 -23.25
CA ARG A 617 19.15 -20.26 -23.81
C ARG A 617 17.86 -19.71 -24.42
N ALA A 618 16.68 -20.14 -23.98
CA ALA A 618 15.48 -19.35 -24.21
C ALA A 618 15.45 -18.14 -23.25
N THR A 619 14.62 -17.15 -23.60
CA THR A 619 14.55 -15.89 -22.86
C THR A 619 13.12 -15.40 -22.69
N GLY A 620 12.75 -15.05 -21.47
CA GLY A 620 11.57 -14.23 -21.18
C GLY A 620 11.95 -12.79 -20.88
N SER A 621 10.97 -11.90 -20.89
CA SER A 621 11.18 -10.50 -20.47
C SER A 621 9.90 -9.89 -19.89
N TYR A 622 10.08 -8.99 -18.93
CA TYR A 622 9.04 -8.22 -18.26
C TYR A 622 9.46 -6.75 -18.22
N SER A 623 8.52 -5.81 -18.26
CA SER A 623 8.84 -4.37 -18.22
C SER A 623 7.94 -3.62 -17.26
N VAL A 624 8.54 -2.71 -16.49
CA VAL A 624 7.91 -1.80 -15.53
C VAL A 624 8.17 -0.36 -15.96
N THR A 625 7.24 0.55 -15.65
CA THR A 625 7.32 1.97 -16.03
C THR A 625 7.62 2.83 -14.81
N ILE A 626 8.67 3.65 -14.88
CA ILE A 626 9.06 4.56 -13.80
C ILE A 626 8.71 6.00 -14.20
N ILE A 627 8.00 6.72 -13.34
CA ILE A 627 7.56 8.11 -13.58
C ILE A 627 8.28 9.06 -12.63
N VAL A 628 9.18 9.88 -13.18
CA VAL A 628 10.00 10.83 -12.43
C VAL A 628 9.50 12.25 -12.65
N THR A 629 9.05 12.91 -11.59
CA THR A 629 8.45 14.26 -11.59
C THR A 629 9.43 15.32 -11.07
N GLY A 630 9.07 16.60 -11.24
CA GLY A 630 9.83 17.74 -10.70
C GLY A 630 9.35 18.14 -9.31
N SER A 631 10.27 18.52 -8.41
CA SER A 631 9.92 19.06 -7.09
C SER A 631 9.36 20.49 -7.21
N THR A 632 8.23 20.75 -6.56
CA THR A 632 7.46 22.01 -6.66
C THR A 632 7.24 22.66 -5.30
N THR A 633 7.98 23.74 -5.01
CA THR A 633 7.62 24.72 -3.97
C THR A 633 7.23 26.04 -4.62
N GLY A 634 5.99 26.50 -4.36
CA GLY A 634 5.43 27.71 -4.96
C GLY A 634 6.26 28.96 -4.65
N THR A 635 6.58 29.75 -5.68
CA THR A 635 7.49 30.90 -5.55
C THR A 635 6.72 32.21 -5.40
N TRP A 636 6.71 32.79 -4.19
CA TRP A 636 6.11 34.11 -3.95
C TRP A 636 6.79 35.20 -4.80
N VAL A 637 6.00 35.92 -5.59
CA VAL A 637 6.48 37.03 -6.42
C VAL A 637 6.23 38.36 -5.70
N ASN A 638 7.28 39.15 -5.53
CA ASN A 638 7.20 40.56 -5.14
C ASN A 638 6.94 41.41 -6.39
N PRO A 639 5.89 42.25 -6.46
CA PRO A 639 5.62 43.09 -7.63
C PRO A 639 6.78 44.02 -8.01
N VAL A 640 6.92 44.30 -9.31
CA VAL A 640 8.10 45.03 -9.84
C VAL A 640 7.89 46.55 -9.81
N ASP A 641 6.66 47.00 -10.09
CA ASP A 641 6.25 48.40 -10.03
C ASP A 641 4.86 48.50 -9.37
N ALA A 642 4.75 49.33 -8.33
CA ALA A 642 3.49 49.66 -7.66
C ALA A 642 3.02 51.08 -8.06
N THR A 643 1.75 51.23 -8.43
CA THR A 643 1.15 52.52 -8.78
C THR A 643 -0.16 52.73 -8.02
N ALA A 644 -0.17 53.71 -7.12
CA ALA A 644 -1.35 54.12 -6.38
C ALA A 644 -2.00 55.34 -7.03
N SER A 645 -3.33 55.38 -7.05
CA SER A 645 -4.11 56.40 -7.76
C SER A 645 -5.43 56.67 -7.06
N SER A 646 -6.01 57.85 -7.29
CA SER A 646 -7.36 58.18 -6.85
C SER A 646 -8.16 58.77 -8.00
N TYR A 647 -9.49 58.57 -7.96
CA TYR A 647 -10.40 58.91 -9.04
C TYR A 647 -10.42 60.41 -9.40
N TYR A 648 -9.94 61.29 -8.50
CA TYR A 648 -9.81 62.73 -8.74
C TYR A 648 -8.60 63.39 -8.02
N SER A 649 -7.37 63.24 -8.55
CA SER A 649 -6.64 64.39 -9.16
C SER A 649 -5.14 64.11 -9.40
N SER A 650 -4.57 64.75 -10.42
CA SER A 650 -3.14 64.75 -10.74
C SER A 650 -2.30 65.71 -9.87
N THR A 651 -2.71 65.95 -8.61
CA THR A 651 -2.14 67.02 -7.75
C THR A 651 -1.55 66.53 -6.43
N TYR A 652 -1.82 65.30 -6.03
CA TYR A 652 -1.29 64.67 -4.82
C TYR A 652 -0.48 63.44 -5.22
N ALA A 653 0.76 63.66 -5.67
CA ALA A 653 1.71 62.57 -5.93
C ALA A 653 2.08 61.87 -4.62
N SER A 654 2.33 60.56 -4.68
CA SER A 654 2.79 59.75 -3.55
C SER A 654 4.10 60.31 -2.97
N THR A 655 4.13 60.52 -1.66
CA THR A 655 5.34 60.92 -0.94
C THR A 655 6.04 59.69 -0.37
N LYS A 656 7.38 59.69 -0.43
CA LYS A 656 8.28 58.63 0.06
C LYS A 656 7.89 58.06 1.43
N ALA A 657 8.02 56.74 1.59
CA ALA A 657 8.01 56.07 2.88
C ALA A 657 9.20 56.51 3.76
N ILE A 658 9.13 56.27 5.07
CA ILE A 658 10.09 56.75 6.07
C ILE A 658 11.49 56.11 5.91
N ASP A 659 11.54 54.92 5.31
CA ASP A 659 12.76 54.14 4.99
C ASP A 659 13.30 54.39 3.56
N ASP A 660 12.65 55.27 2.81
CA ASP A 660 12.94 55.60 1.41
C ASP A 660 12.69 54.46 0.37
N ASN A 661 12.10 53.33 0.76
CA ASN A 661 11.77 52.22 -0.13
C ASN A 661 10.40 52.41 -0.81
N THR A 662 10.40 52.71 -2.11
CA THR A 662 9.18 52.95 -2.89
C THR A 662 8.56 51.70 -3.54
N ALA A 663 9.17 50.52 -3.40
CA ALA A 663 8.67 49.30 -4.03
C ALA A 663 7.55 48.62 -3.23
N THR A 664 7.58 48.71 -1.89
CA THR A 664 6.68 47.94 -1.02
C THR A 664 5.89 48.76 0.01
N ARG A 665 6.01 50.10 0.02
CA ARG A 665 5.40 50.97 1.05
C ARG A 665 4.84 52.27 0.46
N TRP A 666 3.70 52.71 0.97
CA TRP A 666 2.93 53.86 0.45
C TRP A 666 2.38 54.75 1.56
N PHE A 667 2.10 56.01 1.23
CA PHE A 667 1.50 56.99 2.14
C PHE A 667 0.75 58.09 1.36
N THR A 668 -0.48 58.40 1.73
CA THR A 668 -1.22 59.60 1.30
C THR A 668 -1.21 60.70 2.36
N THR A 669 -1.08 61.94 1.89
CA THR A 669 -1.49 63.09 2.68
C THR A 669 -3.01 63.23 2.65
N ARG A 670 -3.58 63.49 3.83
CA ARG A 670 -5.02 63.59 4.15
C ARG A 670 -5.93 64.08 3.01
N TYR A 671 -6.90 63.26 2.64
CA TYR A 671 -7.91 63.53 1.60
C TYR A 671 -9.32 63.27 2.16
N ASP A 672 -10.29 64.14 1.82
CA ASP A 672 -11.71 63.97 2.11
C ASP A 672 -12.45 63.69 0.79
N GLY A 673 -12.62 62.42 0.41
CA GLY A 673 -13.28 62.04 -0.85
C GLY A 673 -13.52 60.53 -1.04
N PRO A 674 -14.23 60.13 -2.11
CA PRO A 674 -14.63 58.75 -2.42
C PRO A 674 -13.44 57.87 -2.89
N PRO A 675 -13.60 56.53 -3.00
CA PRO A 675 -12.60 55.57 -2.51
C PRO A 675 -11.26 55.54 -3.26
N CYS A 676 -10.25 55.03 -2.55
CA CYS A 676 -8.90 54.81 -3.07
C CYS A 676 -8.71 53.38 -3.64
N TRP A 677 -7.65 53.22 -4.43
CA TRP A 677 -7.16 51.90 -4.87
C TRP A 677 -5.64 51.92 -5.08
N ILE A 678 -5.02 50.75 -4.91
CA ILE A 678 -3.58 50.53 -5.10
C ILE A 678 -3.36 49.38 -6.07
N GLN A 679 -2.63 49.63 -7.17
CA GLN A 679 -2.42 48.71 -8.29
C GLN A 679 -0.95 48.27 -8.38
N PHE A 680 -0.74 47.03 -8.78
CA PHE A 680 0.56 46.40 -9.00
C PHE A 680 0.66 45.85 -10.43
N ASP A 681 1.82 45.99 -11.08
CA ASP A 681 2.15 45.28 -12.34
C ASP A 681 3.07 44.09 -12.02
N LEU A 682 2.66 42.88 -12.42
CA LEU A 682 3.41 41.64 -12.23
C LEU A 682 4.48 41.41 -13.32
N GLY A 683 4.62 42.35 -14.27
CA GLY A 683 5.59 42.34 -15.36
C GLY A 683 5.24 41.40 -16.53
N SER A 684 4.53 40.32 -16.24
CA SER A 684 3.88 39.42 -17.19
C SER A 684 2.48 39.07 -16.67
N THR A 685 1.63 38.51 -17.53
CA THR A 685 0.52 37.66 -17.04
C THR A 685 1.11 36.48 -16.26
N LYS A 686 0.45 36.07 -15.18
CA LYS A 686 0.79 34.93 -14.32
C LYS A 686 -0.49 34.28 -13.79
N PRO A 687 -0.49 32.95 -13.55
CA PRO A 687 -1.51 32.31 -12.74
C PRO A 687 -1.33 32.77 -11.29
N ILE A 688 -2.44 33.21 -10.67
CA ILE A 688 -2.47 33.73 -9.30
C ILE A 688 -3.73 33.25 -8.58
N SER A 689 -3.57 32.79 -7.33
CA SER A 689 -4.66 32.25 -6.50
C SER A 689 -4.72 32.86 -5.09
N LYS A 690 -3.71 33.64 -4.69
CA LYS A 690 -3.66 34.28 -3.37
C LYS A 690 -2.91 35.61 -3.37
N VAL A 691 -3.47 36.57 -2.64
CA VAL A 691 -2.82 37.84 -2.24
C VAL A 691 -2.57 37.81 -0.73
N ARG A 692 -1.33 38.08 -0.32
CA ARG A 692 -0.97 38.34 1.08
C ARG A 692 -0.72 39.84 1.26
N ALA A 693 -1.43 40.50 2.18
CA ALA A 693 -1.32 41.93 2.44
C ALA A 693 -1.18 42.25 3.94
N ILE A 694 -0.37 43.26 4.32
CA ILE A 694 -0.33 43.80 5.69
C ILE A 694 -1.13 45.12 5.76
N ILE A 695 -1.78 45.40 6.90
CA ILE A 695 -2.50 46.65 7.17
C ILE A 695 -2.06 47.22 8.52
N TYR A 696 -1.30 48.32 8.53
CA TYR A 696 -0.58 48.81 9.72
C TYR A 696 -1.30 49.83 10.64
N TYR A 697 -2.54 50.26 10.37
CA TYR A 697 -3.20 51.27 11.23
C TYR A 697 -4.67 51.00 11.57
N LYS A 698 -5.09 51.59 12.70
CA LYS A 698 -6.25 51.24 13.51
C LYS A 698 -7.22 52.43 13.64
N ASP A 699 -8.52 52.15 13.52
CA ASP A 699 -9.63 52.78 14.29
C ASP A 699 -11.03 52.40 13.74
N VAL A 700 -11.14 51.96 12.48
CA VAL A 700 -12.41 51.57 11.85
C VAL A 700 -12.18 50.36 10.91
N PRO A 701 -13.07 49.37 10.84
CA PRO A 701 -13.00 48.31 9.83
C PRO A 701 -13.07 48.87 8.40
N MET A 702 -12.27 48.30 7.50
CA MET A 702 -12.19 48.70 6.09
C MET A 702 -12.67 47.56 5.19
N THR A 703 -13.50 47.87 4.20
CA THR A 703 -14.02 46.90 3.22
C THR A 703 -13.36 47.10 1.86
N LEU A 704 -12.81 46.01 1.32
CA LEU A 704 -12.05 45.95 0.07
C LEU A 704 -12.66 44.97 -0.92
N ASP A 705 -12.48 45.26 -2.20
CA ASP A 705 -12.53 44.31 -3.31
C ASP A 705 -11.08 44.01 -3.77
N VAL A 706 -10.77 42.74 -4.06
CA VAL A 706 -9.60 42.33 -4.83
C VAL A 706 -10.01 42.25 -6.30
N GLN A 707 -9.29 42.97 -7.16
CA GLN A 707 -9.60 43.02 -8.59
C GLN A 707 -8.37 42.74 -9.45
N VAL A 708 -8.57 42.03 -10.56
CA VAL A 708 -7.53 41.64 -11.51
C VAL A 708 -7.76 42.27 -12.89
N SER A 709 -6.70 42.35 -13.70
CA SER A 709 -6.75 42.83 -15.08
C SER A 709 -5.56 42.33 -15.91
N ASN A 710 -5.70 42.30 -17.23
CA ASN A 710 -4.60 42.10 -18.19
C ASN A 710 -4.23 43.38 -18.97
N ASP A 711 -4.99 44.48 -18.82
CA ASP A 711 -4.80 45.74 -19.56
C ASP A 711 -4.84 47.02 -18.70
N ALA A 712 -4.94 46.87 -17.37
CA ALA A 712 -5.10 47.93 -16.36
C ALA A 712 -6.33 48.85 -16.56
N SER A 713 -7.19 48.56 -17.53
CA SER A 713 -8.28 49.43 -17.99
C SER A 713 -9.65 48.80 -17.69
N ASN A 714 -9.76 47.50 -17.95
CA ASN A 714 -10.90 46.65 -17.62
C ASN A 714 -10.54 45.80 -16.41
N TRP A 715 -11.41 45.79 -15.38
CA TRP A 715 -11.12 45.17 -14.08
C TRP A 715 -12.23 44.19 -13.70
N GLU A 716 -11.82 43.00 -13.27
CA GLU A 716 -12.68 41.93 -12.79
C GLU A 716 -12.52 41.78 -11.28
N THR A 717 -13.62 41.70 -10.53
CA THR A 717 -13.57 41.48 -9.07
C THR A 717 -13.53 39.98 -8.77
N VAL A 718 -12.40 39.50 -8.25
CA VAL A 718 -12.21 38.09 -7.84
C VAL A 718 -12.61 37.83 -6.39
N VAL A 719 -12.53 38.86 -5.54
CA VAL A 719 -13.06 38.85 -4.16
C VAL A 719 -13.74 40.19 -3.90
N SER A 720 -14.95 40.19 -3.34
CA SER A 720 -15.69 41.42 -3.05
C SER A 720 -16.13 41.49 -1.58
N GLY A 721 -16.19 42.70 -1.03
CA GLY A 721 -16.70 42.94 0.33
C GLY A 721 -15.81 42.43 1.47
N PHE A 722 -14.56 42.09 1.18
CA PHE A 722 -13.62 41.55 2.16
C PHE A 722 -13.31 42.62 3.22
N THR A 723 -13.72 42.37 4.46
CA THR A 723 -13.69 43.38 5.53
C THR A 723 -12.60 43.06 6.55
N ILE A 724 -11.62 43.96 6.65
CA ILE A 724 -10.48 43.83 7.55
C ILE A 724 -10.77 44.64 8.81
N THR A 725 -10.79 43.94 9.96
CA THR A 725 -11.19 44.47 11.28
C THR A 725 -10.03 44.72 12.23
N GLU A 726 -8.84 44.20 11.90
CA GLU A 726 -7.63 44.24 12.73
C GLU A 726 -6.41 44.59 11.85
N GLY A 727 -5.33 45.07 12.47
CA GLY A 727 -4.14 45.54 11.75
C GLY A 727 -2.84 45.25 12.52
N GLY A 728 -1.76 45.10 11.76
CA GLY A 728 -0.43 44.66 12.22
C GLY A 728 -0.07 43.23 11.80
N THR A 729 -1.04 42.46 11.28
CA THR A 729 -0.87 41.07 10.83
C THR A 729 -0.90 40.94 9.31
N PHE A 730 -0.33 39.86 8.78
CA PHE A 730 -0.56 39.43 7.41
C PHE A 730 -2.00 38.90 7.25
N VAL A 731 -2.71 39.41 6.25
CA VAL A 731 -4.02 38.95 5.84
C VAL A 731 -3.88 38.30 4.47
N GLU A 732 -4.13 37.00 4.39
CA GLU A 732 -4.19 36.28 3.12
C GLU A 732 -5.62 36.29 2.59
N ILE A 733 -5.75 36.59 1.30
CA ILE A 733 -7.01 36.66 0.56
C ILE A 733 -6.90 35.66 -0.60
N PRO A 734 -7.38 34.42 -0.44
CA PRO A 734 -7.42 33.44 -1.51
C PRO A 734 -8.58 33.71 -2.48
N PHE A 735 -8.42 33.25 -3.72
CA PHE A 735 -9.42 33.28 -4.78
C PHE A 735 -9.15 32.14 -5.78
N ALA A 736 -10.15 31.78 -6.59
CA ALA A 736 -9.97 30.82 -7.67
C ALA A 736 -8.84 31.28 -8.62
N GLN A 737 -8.02 30.33 -9.08
CA GLN A 737 -6.85 30.64 -9.90
C GLN A 737 -7.25 31.43 -11.16
N THR A 738 -6.51 32.51 -11.43
CA THR A 738 -6.79 33.39 -12.56
C THR A 738 -5.49 33.92 -13.19
N ASP A 739 -5.52 34.10 -14.50
CA ASP A 739 -4.35 34.47 -15.30
C ASP A 739 -4.33 36.00 -15.49
N ALA A 740 -3.57 36.70 -14.65
CA ALA A 740 -3.58 38.17 -14.56
C ALA A 740 -2.19 38.79 -14.67
N ARG A 741 -2.10 39.99 -15.25
CA ARG A 741 -0.89 40.83 -15.23
C ARG A 741 -0.94 41.92 -14.16
N TYR A 742 -2.13 42.44 -13.88
CA TYR A 742 -2.37 43.51 -12.93
C TYR A 742 -3.30 43.03 -11.84
N ILE A 743 -3.02 43.44 -10.61
CA ILE A 743 -3.90 43.23 -9.47
C ILE A 743 -4.01 44.52 -8.67
N ARG A 744 -5.17 44.77 -8.06
CA ARG A 744 -5.39 45.91 -7.17
C ARG A 744 -6.29 45.58 -6.00
N LEU A 745 -6.09 46.30 -4.90
CA LEU A 745 -7.04 46.41 -3.80
C LEU A 745 -7.85 47.70 -3.99
N HIS A 746 -9.17 47.62 -3.88
CA HIS A 746 -10.11 48.72 -4.15
C HIS A 746 -11.09 48.89 -2.98
N GLU A 747 -11.12 50.06 -2.35
CA GLU A 747 -11.99 50.35 -1.21
C GLU A 747 -13.47 50.48 -1.63
N THR A 748 -14.39 49.88 -0.88
CA THR A 748 -15.84 49.90 -1.18
C THR A 748 -16.73 50.41 -0.03
N GLY A 749 -16.16 50.67 1.15
CA GLY A 749 -16.89 51.16 2.33
C GLY A 749 -16.99 52.69 2.45
N PHE A 750 -18.11 53.21 3.00
CA PHE A 750 -18.30 54.63 3.30
C PHE A 750 -17.94 54.94 4.78
N ALA A 751 -16.65 55.02 5.10
CA ALA A 751 -16.14 55.54 6.39
C ALA A 751 -15.52 56.94 6.22
N ARG A 752 -15.52 57.76 7.28
CA ARG A 752 -15.01 59.15 7.21
C ARG A 752 -13.51 59.19 7.55
N MET A 753 -12.67 59.58 6.59
CA MET A 753 -11.21 59.67 6.74
C MET A 753 -10.77 60.79 7.72
N TYR A 754 -10.73 60.46 9.02
CA TYR A 754 -10.02 61.23 10.05
C TYR A 754 -8.85 60.40 10.65
N GLY A 755 -8.17 59.63 9.81
CA GLY A 755 -6.97 58.84 10.13
C GLY A 755 -5.99 58.83 8.95
N GLN A 756 -4.79 58.30 9.15
CA GLN A 756 -3.75 58.21 8.12
C GLN A 756 -3.81 56.84 7.43
N CYS A 757 -3.72 56.81 6.09
CA CYS A 757 -3.71 55.56 5.34
C CYS A 757 -2.33 54.91 5.39
N THR A 758 -2.20 53.96 6.34
CA THR A 758 -1.79 52.57 6.13
C THR A 758 -0.68 52.25 5.11
N GLU A 759 0.36 51.60 5.63
CA GLU A 759 1.44 50.90 4.90
C GLU A 759 0.97 49.49 4.46
N PHE A 760 1.47 48.95 3.33
CA PHE A 760 1.03 47.68 2.73
C PHE A 760 2.17 46.95 1.98
N ASP A 761 2.75 45.89 2.55
CA ASP A 761 3.53 44.91 1.78
C ASP A 761 2.55 43.94 1.08
N VAL A 762 2.73 43.65 -0.22
CA VAL A 762 1.86 42.73 -1.01
C VAL A 762 2.68 41.64 -1.69
N TYR A 763 2.34 40.38 -1.42
CA TYR A 763 2.91 39.22 -2.11
C TYR A 763 1.83 38.52 -2.95
N VAL A 764 2.24 38.04 -4.12
CA VAL A 764 1.36 37.35 -5.06
C VAL A 764 1.93 35.95 -5.32
N GLY A 765 1.07 34.95 -5.22
CA GLY A 765 1.41 33.55 -5.46
C GLY A 765 0.35 32.85 -6.29
N GLY A 766 0.81 31.92 -7.12
CA GLY A 766 0.06 30.77 -7.60
C GLY A 766 0.87 29.53 -7.23
N ASP A 767 0.20 28.49 -6.78
CA ASP A 767 0.81 27.16 -6.69
C ASP A 767 0.71 26.51 -8.08
N ALA A 768 1.59 25.58 -8.42
CA ALA A 768 1.57 24.97 -9.75
C ALA A 768 0.58 23.80 -9.75
N ASN A 769 -0.50 23.90 -10.53
CA ASN A 769 -1.55 22.88 -10.67
C ASN A 769 -0.95 21.47 -10.78
N GLN A 770 -1.31 20.60 -9.85
CA GLN A 770 -0.87 19.20 -9.82
C GLN A 770 -1.85 18.32 -10.62
N PRO A 771 -1.38 17.51 -11.59
CA PRO A 771 -2.28 16.64 -12.35
C PRO A 771 -3.04 15.67 -11.43
N PRO A 772 -4.37 15.50 -11.62
CA PRO A 772 -5.20 14.69 -10.75
C PRO A 772 -4.80 13.22 -10.83
N VAL A 773 -4.91 12.50 -9.71
CA VAL A 773 -4.70 11.05 -9.67
C VAL A 773 -5.94 10.37 -10.26
N ALA A 774 -5.73 9.56 -11.30
CA ALA A 774 -6.75 8.72 -11.92
C ALA A 774 -6.70 7.31 -11.33
N GLY A 775 -7.86 6.64 -11.25
CA GLY A 775 -7.92 5.20 -10.96
C GLY A 775 -8.88 4.48 -11.90
N ALA A 776 -8.41 3.43 -12.56
CA ALA A 776 -9.11 2.66 -13.57
C ALA A 776 -9.30 1.21 -13.11
N SER A 777 -10.54 0.76 -13.00
CA SER A 777 -10.86 -0.63 -12.68
C SER A 777 -11.96 -1.17 -13.59
N ALA A 778 -12.01 -2.49 -13.75
CA ALA A 778 -13.00 -3.15 -14.60
C ALA A 778 -13.57 -4.42 -13.97
N SER A 779 -14.74 -4.84 -14.45
CA SER A 779 -15.34 -6.10 -14.05
C SER A 779 -16.26 -6.67 -15.14
N PRO A 780 -16.07 -7.93 -15.59
CA PRO A 780 -14.87 -8.75 -15.40
C PRO A 780 -13.70 -8.25 -16.26
N GLU A 781 -12.46 -8.49 -15.84
CA GLU A 781 -11.26 -8.19 -16.64
C GLU A 781 -10.93 -9.29 -17.65
N ASN A 782 -11.45 -10.50 -17.43
CA ASN A 782 -11.18 -11.67 -18.26
C ASN A 782 -12.43 -12.52 -18.52
N GLY A 783 -12.49 -13.15 -19.70
CA GLY A 783 -13.59 -14.06 -20.07
C GLY A 783 -13.68 -14.33 -21.57
N THR A 784 -14.66 -15.11 -22.02
CA THR A 784 -14.85 -15.43 -23.44
C THR A 784 -15.52 -14.30 -24.21
N ALA A 785 -15.11 -14.06 -25.46
CA ALA A 785 -15.82 -13.17 -26.37
C ALA A 785 -17.24 -13.71 -26.70
N PRO A 786 -18.27 -12.85 -26.87
CA PRO A 786 -18.27 -11.40 -26.65
C PRO A 786 -18.35 -11.04 -25.15
N LEU A 787 -17.28 -10.44 -24.61
CA LEU A 787 -17.21 -10.09 -23.19
C LEU A 787 -17.81 -8.70 -22.96
N THR A 788 -18.82 -8.61 -22.09
CA THR A 788 -19.36 -7.32 -21.62
C THR A 788 -18.66 -6.94 -20.33
N VAL A 789 -18.04 -5.76 -20.31
CA VAL A 789 -17.24 -5.25 -19.17
C VAL A 789 -17.85 -3.95 -18.67
N ALA A 790 -17.99 -3.81 -17.36
CA ALA A 790 -18.26 -2.56 -16.68
C ALA A 790 -16.95 -1.97 -16.15
N PHE A 791 -16.74 -0.67 -16.40
CA PHE A 791 -15.57 0.08 -15.94
C PHE A 791 -15.99 1.03 -14.84
N THR A 792 -15.12 1.20 -13.84
CA THR A 792 -15.26 2.21 -12.79
C THR A 792 -14.05 3.13 -12.82
N GLY A 793 -14.30 4.44 -12.94
CA GLY A 793 -13.27 5.46 -12.95
C GLY A 793 -13.32 6.32 -11.70
N THR A 794 -12.23 6.37 -10.94
CA THR A 794 -12.01 7.34 -9.87
C THR A 794 -11.10 8.46 -10.35
N GLY A 795 -11.23 9.61 -9.70
CA GLY A 795 -10.39 10.78 -9.93
C GLY A 795 -10.34 11.59 -8.64
N SER A 796 -9.13 11.94 -8.19
CA SER A 796 -8.90 12.78 -7.03
C SER A 796 -7.86 13.84 -7.34
N ASP A 797 -8.03 15.01 -6.74
CA ASP A 797 -7.25 16.21 -6.98
C ASP A 797 -6.88 16.82 -5.62
N SER A 798 -5.66 17.33 -5.51
CA SER A 798 -5.08 17.88 -4.28
C SER A 798 -5.24 19.40 -4.13
N ASP A 799 -5.42 20.11 -5.25
CA ASP A 799 -5.43 21.58 -5.30
C ASP A 799 -6.56 22.17 -6.15
N GLY A 800 -7.17 21.38 -7.03
CA GLY A 800 -8.36 21.71 -7.82
C GLY A 800 -9.54 20.75 -7.61
N THR A 801 -10.36 20.57 -8.64
CA THR A 801 -11.45 19.60 -8.70
C THR A 801 -11.57 18.91 -10.07
N VAL A 802 -11.80 17.60 -10.06
CA VAL A 802 -12.00 16.81 -11.30
C VAL A 802 -13.28 17.24 -12.04
N VAL A 803 -13.13 17.73 -13.28
CA VAL A 803 -14.23 18.18 -14.16
C VAL A 803 -14.58 17.20 -15.28
N SER A 804 -13.67 16.28 -15.66
CA SER A 804 -13.92 15.38 -16.79
C SER A 804 -13.25 14.01 -16.68
N TYR A 805 -13.90 13.02 -17.31
CA TYR A 805 -13.43 11.64 -17.46
C TYR A 805 -13.53 11.25 -18.94
N ALA A 806 -12.50 10.60 -19.48
CA ALA A 806 -12.48 10.06 -20.83
C ALA A 806 -11.85 8.67 -20.86
N TRP A 807 -12.50 7.70 -21.52
CA TRP A 807 -12.02 6.33 -21.66
C TRP A 807 -11.65 6.02 -23.11
N THR A 808 -10.58 5.25 -23.31
CA THR A 808 -10.26 4.59 -24.60
C THR A 808 -10.06 3.09 -24.38
N PHE A 809 -10.82 2.25 -25.09
CA PHE A 809 -10.95 0.83 -24.75
C PHE A 809 -9.99 -0.11 -25.50
N GLY A 810 -8.86 0.39 -26.00
CA GLY A 810 -7.88 -0.37 -26.79
C GLY A 810 -8.34 -0.75 -28.22
N ASN A 811 -9.60 -1.14 -28.40
CA ASN A 811 -10.19 -1.50 -29.71
C ASN A 811 -10.68 -0.30 -30.55
N GLY A 812 -10.24 0.92 -30.21
CA GLY A 812 -10.60 2.17 -30.90
C GLY A 812 -11.92 2.83 -30.44
N ALA A 813 -12.76 2.12 -29.68
CA ALA A 813 -13.93 2.70 -29.03
C ALA A 813 -13.54 3.64 -27.86
N ARG A 814 -14.44 4.56 -27.50
CA ARG A 814 -14.24 5.59 -26.47
C ARG A 814 -15.52 5.88 -25.69
N SER A 815 -15.38 6.45 -24.50
CA SER A 815 -16.49 7.01 -23.70
C SER A 815 -16.08 8.30 -22.99
N THR A 816 -17.05 9.10 -22.55
CA THR A 816 -16.86 10.25 -21.64
C THR A 816 -17.73 10.13 -20.38
N SER A 817 -18.32 8.95 -20.13
CA SER A 817 -18.94 8.64 -18.84
C SER A 817 -17.86 8.15 -17.89
N GLN A 818 -17.93 8.56 -16.61
CA GLN A 818 -17.03 8.09 -15.56
C GLN A 818 -17.01 6.56 -15.44
N ASN A 819 -18.20 5.94 -15.38
CA ASN A 819 -18.38 4.50 -15.21
C ASN A 819 -19.14 3.89 -16.43
N PRO A 820 -18.46 3.64 -17.56
CA PRO A 820 -19.09 3.11 -18.77
C PRO A 820 -19.19 1.57 -18.77
N THR A 821 -20.02 1.03 -19.67
CA THR A 821 -19.96 -0.37 -20.09
C THR A 821 -19.53 -0.47 -21.55
N HIS A 822 -18.82 -1.53 -21.90
CA HIS A 822 -18.33 -1.78 -23.26
C HIS A 822 -18.33 -3.29 -23.58
N ILE A 823 -18.29 -3.65 -24.87
CA ILE A 823 -18.34 -5.05 -25.32
C ILE A 823 -17.17 -5.36 -26.26
N TYR A 824 -16.37 -6.35 -25.86
CA TYR A 824 -15.26 -6.89 -26.63
C TYR A 824 -15.74 -8.11 -27.42
N ASN A 825 -16.09 -7.88 -28.69
CA ASN A 825 -16.76 -8.85 -29.57
C ASN A 825 -15.80 -9.84 -30.27
N SER A 826 -14.52 -9.84 -29.93
CA SER A 826 -13.50 -10.70 -30.52
C SER A 826 -12.40 -10.95 -29.50
N PRO A 827 -11.73 -12.12 -29.51
CA PRO A 827 -10.62 -12.41 -28.60
C PRO A 827 -9.44 -11.45 -28.75
N GLY A 828 -8.60 -11.41 -27.72
CA GLY A 828 -7.41 -10.59 -27.63
C GLY A 828 -7.33 -9.83 -26.31
N THR A 829 -6.17 -9.23 -26.06
CA THR A 829 -5.92 -8.35 -24.91
C THR A 829 -6.05 -6.89 -25.35
N TYR A 830 -6.81 -6.11 -24.58
CA TYR A 830 -7.12 -4.72 -24.85
C TYR A 830 -6.81 -3.85 -23.63
N THR A 831 -5.89 -2.90 -23.76
CA THR A 831 -5.65 -1.88 -22.72
C THR A 831 -6.79 -0.87 -22.74
N ALA A 832 -7.53 -0.77 -21.63
CA ALA A 832 -8.54 0.25 -21.41
C ALA A 832 -7.96 1.36 -20.53
N THR A 833 -7.67 2.51 -21.13
CA THR A 833 -7.08 3.67 -20.46
C THR A 833 -8.17 4.67 -20.08
N LEU A 834 -8.16 5.11 -18.82
CA LEU A 834 -8.86 6.29 -18.33
C LEU A 834 -7.94 7.51 -18.42
N THR A 835 -8.54 8.66 -18.72
CA THR A 835 -7.95 10.00 -18.56
C THR A 835 -8.90 10.83 -17.71
N VAL A 836 -8.34 11.48 -16.68
CA VAL A 836 -9.04 12.40 -15.76
C VAL A 836 -8.53 13.81 -16.04
N THR A 837 -9.37 14.84 -15.87
CA THR A 837 -9.03 16.26 -16.07
C THR A 837 -9.58 17.10 -14.94
N ASP A 838 -8.74 17.98 -14.38
CA ASP A 838 -9.06 18.99 -13.36
C ASP A 838 -9.61 20.30 -13.97
N ASP A 839 -10.03 21.24 -13.12
CA ASP A 839 -10.61 22.54 -13.51
C ASP A 839 -9.58 23.56 -14.04
N ASP A 840 -8.29 23.41 -13.73
CA ASP A 840 -7.20 24.17 -14.35
C ASP A 840 -6.66 23.52 -15.65
N GLY A 841 -7.13 22.31 -16.00
CA GLY A 841 -6.94 21.65 -17.28
C GLY A 841 -5.72 20.73 -17.43
N ALA A 842 -5.08 20.31 -16.33
CA ALA A 842 -4.09 19.22 -16.37
C ALA A 842 -4.78 17.84 -16.48
N THR A 843 -4.00 16.75 -16.55
CA THR A 843 -4.55 15.40 -16.76
C THR A 843 -3.76 14.28 -16.12
N GLY A 844 -4.44 13.41 -15.39
CA GLY A 844 -3.94 12.09 -15.00
C GLY A 844 -4.46 10.97 -15.89
N THR A 845 -3.76 9.83 -15.88
CA THR A 845 -4.16 8.62 -16.62
C THR A 845 -3.86 7.36 -15.84
N ASP A 846 -4.75 6.38 -15.93
CA ASP A 846 -4.56 5.01 -15.42
C ASP A 846 -5.15 4.00 -16.43
N SER A 847 -4.79 2.72 -16.37
CA SER A 847 -5.26 1.72 -17.33
C SER A 847 -5.34 0.30 -16.81
N VAL A 848 -6.42 -0.38 -17.20
CA VAL A 848 -6.71 -1.79 -16.89
C VAL A 848 -6.65 -2.65 -18.17
N ALA A 849 -6.11 -3.86 -18.07
CA ALA A 849 -5.98 -4.78 -19.21
C ALA A 849 -7.14 -5.78 -19.27
N ILE A 850 -7.90 -5.76 -20.36
CA ILE A 850 -9.02 -6.69 -20.57
C ILE A 850 -8.58 -7.83 -21.51
N THR A 851 -8.64 -9.08 -21.04
CA THR A 851 -8.25 -10.25 -21.85
C THR A 851 -9.44 -11.10 -22.22
N THR A 852 -9.68 -11.23 -23.53
CA THR A 852 -10.78 -12.03 -24.07
C THR A 852 -10.28 -13.28 -24.81
N THR A 853 -10.92 -14.41 -24.55
CA THR A 853 -10.61 -15.72 -25.16
C THR A 853 -11.70 -16.18 -26.12
N GLU A 854 -11.38 -17.14 -26.99
CA GLU A 854 -12.40 -17.89 -27.73
C GLU A 854 -13.22 -18.79 -26.79
N THR A 855 -14.46 -19.07 -27.14
CA THR A 855 -15.23 -20.16 -26.52
C THR A 855 -14.67 -21.51 -26.96
N ALA A 856 -14.33 -22.39 -26.02
CA ALA A 856 -13.83 -23.72 -26.33
C ALA A 856 -14.92 -24.60 -26.99
N ASN A 857 -14.69 -25.00 -28.25
CA ASN A 857 -15.56 -25.90 -29.00
C ASN A 857 -15.73 -27.26 -28.28
N LYS A 858 -16.96 -27.79 -28.25
CA LYS A 858 -17.31 -29.10 -27.71
C LYS A 858 -17.53 -30.11 -28.84
N PRO A 859 -16.89 -31.30 -28.81
CA PRO A 859 -17.08 -32.31 -29.85
C PRO A 859 -18.55 -32.71 -30.06
N PRO A 860 -19.00 -32.90 -31.31
CA PRO A 860 -20.41 -33.19 -31.62
C PRO A 860 -20.82 -34.58 -31.12
N VAL A 861 -22.09 -34.75 -30.79
CA VAL A 861 -22.64 -36.06 -30.41
C VAL A 861 -23.04 -36.83 -31.67
N ALA A 862 -22.32 -37.91 -31.95
CA ALA A 862 -22.64 -38.87 -33.01
C ALA A 862 -23.73 -39.87 -32.54
N GLY A 863 -24.49 -40.41 -33.50
CA GLY A 863 -25.39 -41.54 -33.29
C GLY A 863 -25.39 -42.49 -34.47
N ALA A 864 -25.06 -43.75 -34.23
CA ALA A 864 -24.87 -44.79 -35.22
C ALA A 864 -25.97 -45.87 -35.11
N SER A 865 -26.62 -46.18 -36.22
CA SER A 865 -27.59 -47.29 -36.28
C SER A 865 -27.55 -48.00 -37.62
N ALA A 866 -28.03 -49.25 -37.65
CA ALA A 866 -28.04 -50.08 -38.85
C ALA A 866 -29.24 -51.04 -38.86
N ASN A 867 -29.67 -51.43 -40.06
CA ASN A 867 -30.72 -52.43 -40.27
C ASN A 867 -30.49 -53.18 -41.59
N PRO A 868 -30.47 -54.54 -41.59
CA PRO A 868 -30.41 -55.44 -40.43
C PRO A 868 -29.02 -55.46 -39.76
N THR A 869 -28.98 -55.63 -38.43
CA THR A 869 -27.75 -55.84 -37.65
C THR A 869 -27.28 -57.30 -37.61
N SER A 870 -28.07 -58.26 -38.12
CA SER A 870 -27.63 -59.65 -38.22
C SER A 870 -28.34 -60.45 -39.32
N GLY A 871 -27.69 -61.51 -39.80
CA GLY A 871 -28.21 -62.35 -40.89
C GLY A 871 -27.17 -63.34 -41.43
N THR A 872 -27.47 -63.97 -42.56
CA THR A 872 -26.54 -64.86 -43.29
C THR A 872 -25.79 -64.10 -44.39
N ALA A 873 -24.51 -64.44 -44.62
CA ALA A 873 -23.74 -63.88 -45.73
C ALA A 873 -24.34 -64.26 -47.11
N PRO A 874 -24.40 -63.33 -48.09
CA PRO A 874 -24.09 -61.91 -47.97
C PRO A 874 -25.26 -61.12 -47.34
N ILE A 875 -24.94 -60.18 -46.45
CA ILE A 875 -25.92 -59.29 -45.80
C ILE A 875 -25.66 -57.84 -46.20
N ASN A 876 -26.67 -57.17 -46.77
CA ASN A 876 -26.63 -55.74 -47.06
C ASN A 876 -27.29 -54.97 -45.92
N ALA A 877 -26.49 -54.26 -45.12
CA ALA A 877 -26.96 -53.42 -44.03
C ALA A 877 -27.10 -51.97 -44.51
N ALA A 878 -28.25 -51.36 -44.23
CA ALA A 878 -28.45 -49.92 -44.38
C ALA A 878 -28.12 -49.24 -43.05
N PHE A 879 -27.23 -48.25 -43.09
CA PHE A 879 -26.78 -47.48 -41.94
C PHE A 879 -27.49 -46.13 -41.90
N THR A 880 -27.72 -45.61 -40.71
CA THR A 880 -28.28 -44.27 -40.48
C THR A 880 -27.42 -43.55 -39.45
N GLY A 881 -26.89 -42.39 -39.84
CA GLY A 881 -25.99 -41.58 -39.03
C GLY A 881 -26.65 -40.26 -38.63
N THR A 882 -26.65 -39.96 -37.34
CA THR A 882 -27.06 -38.67 -36.79
C THR A 882 -25.87 -37.94 -36.16
N GLY A 883 -25.88 -36.62 -36.24
CA GLY A 883 -24.95 -35.75 -35.55
C GLY A 883 -25.72 -34.58 -34.95
N THR A 884 -25.43 -34.24 -33.70
CA THR A 884 -25.93 -33.02 -33.05
C THR A 884 -24.80 -32.31 -32.34
N ASP A 885 -24.73 -31.00 -32.58
CA ASP A 885 -23.77 -30.08 -31.98
C ASP A 885 -24.52 -29.16 -31.00
N SER A 886 -23.85 -28.67 -29.96
CA SER A 886 -24.39 -27.70 -29.01
C SER A 886 -23.86 -26.28 -29.21
N ASP A 887 -22.83 -26.12 -30.03
CA ASP A 887 -22.02 -24.90 -30.17
C ASP A 887 -21.97 -24.45 -31.64
N GLY A 888 -21.67 -25.39 -32.54
CA GLY A 888 -21.44 -25.19 -33.98
C GLY A 888 -22.44 -25.94 -34.87
N THR A 889 -21.97 -26.37 -36.05
CA THR A 889 -22.76 -27.12 -37.04
C THR A 889 -22.00 -28.27 -37.69
N ILE A 890 -22.70 -29.40 -37.91
CA ILE A 890 -22.11 -30.61 -38.48
C ILE A 890 -21.70 -30.42 -39.94
N THR A 891 -20.39 -30.48 -40.24
CA THR A 891 -19.86 -30.38 -41.60
C THR A 891 -19.72 -31.73 -42.31
N SER A 892 -19.43 -32.81 -41.58
CA SER A 892 -19.12 -34.10 -42.24
C SER A 892 -19.51 -35.35 -41.43
N TYR A 893 -19.69 -36.45 -42.16
CA TYR A 893 -19.94 -37.80 -41.65
C TYR A 893 -18.96 -38.76 -42.32
N THR A 894 -18.29 -39.61 -41.55
CA THR A 894 -17.41 -40.68 -42.06
C THR A 894 -17.74 -42.00 -41.39
N TRP A 895 -18.06 -43.02 -42.17
CA TRP A 895 -18.26 -44.39 -41.72
C TRP A 895 -17.03 -45.25 -42.04
N THR A 896 -16.63 -46.11 -41.12
CA THR A 896 -15.76 -47.27 -41.36
C THR A 896 -16.52 -48.53 -40.99
N PHE A 897 -16.51 -49.57 -41.82
CA PHE A 897 -17.43 -50.70 -41.67
C PHE A 897 -16.87 -51.91 -40.92
N GLY A 898 -15.62 -51.86 -40.46
CA GLY A 898 -14.95 -52.94 -39.72
C GLY A 898 -14.37 -54.07 -40.58
N ASP A 899 -14.57 -54.06 -41.89
CA ASP A 899 -14.02 -55.02 -42.86
C ASP A 899 -12.97 -54.40 -43.82
N GLY A 900 -12.61 -53.14 -43.60
CA GLY A 900 -11.71 -52.35 -44.44
C GLY A 900 -12.41 -51.40 -45.42
N ALA A 901 -13.74 -51.46 -45.56
CA ALA A 901 -14.51 -50.49 -46.33
C ALA A 901 -14.88 -49.24 -45.52
N SER A 902 -15.14 -48.13 -46.21
CA SER A 902 -15.54 -46.84 -45.63
C SER A 902 -16.50 -46.06 -46.55
N SER A 903 -17.12 -44.99 -46.02
CA SER A 903 -18.06 -44.11 -46.75
C SER A 903 -18.10 -42.72 -46.12
N THR A 904 -18.27 -41.67 -46.93
CA THR A 904 -18.53 -40.28 -46.47
C THR A 904 -19.99 -39.84 -46.61
N ALA A 905 -20.88 -40.72 -47.07
CA ALA A 905 -22.32 -40.47 -47.03
C ALA A 905 -22.86 -40.69 -45.61
N GLN A 906 -23.75 -39.80 -45.14
CA GLN A 906 -24.39 -39.87 -43.82
C GLN A 906 -25.15 -41.20 -43.59
N ASN A 907 -25.91 -41.65 -44.59
CA ASN A 907 -26.78 -42.83 -44.52
C ASN A 907 -26.44 -43.85 -45.63
N PRO A 908 -25.31 -44.58 -45.52
CA PRO A 908 -24.83 -45.48 -46.56
C PRO A 908 -25.46 -46.89 -46.47
N THR A 909 -25.24 -47.70 -47.50
CA THR A 909 -25.50 -49.15 -47.46
C THR A 909 -24.21 -49.92 -47.73
N HIS A 910 -23.90 -50.94 -46.93
CA HIS A 910 -22.72 -51.79 -47.12
C HIS A 910 -23.08 -53.28 -47.07
N THR A 911 -22.38 -54.08 -47.88
CA THR A 911 -22.65 -55.52 -48.01
C THR A 911 -21.48 -56.35 -47.49
N TYR A 912 -21.69 -57.02 -46.36
CA TYR A 912 -20.74 -57.95 -45.78
C TYR A 912 -20.89 -59.33 -46.43
N ASN A 913 -19.84 -59.77 -47.12
CA ASN A 913 -19.85 -60.98 -47.96
C ASN A 913 -19.34 -62.24 -47.24
N SER A 914 -18.77 -62.11 -46.04
CA SER A 914 -18.20 -63.20 -45.25
C SER A 914 -18.87 -63.29 -43.87
N PRO A 915 -18.95 -64.49 -43.26
CA PRO A 915 -19.32 -64.62 -41.85
C PRO A 915 -18.28 -63.97 -40.92
N GLY A 916 -18.75 -63.32 -39.86
CA GLY A 916 -17.94 -62.56 -38.92
C GLY A 916 -18.77 -61.56 -38.11
N THR A 917 -18.17 -60.93 -37.12
CA THR A 917 -18.76 -59.77 -36.42
C THR A 917 -17.95 -58.54 -36.78
N TYR A 918 -18.62 -57.52 -37.30
CA TYR A 918 -18.00 -56.28 -37.78
C TYR A 918 -18.52 -55.11 -36.94
N THR A 919 -17.61 -54.31 -36.40
CA THR A 919 -17.96 -53.04 -35.76
C THR A 919 -17.91 -51.94 -36.82
N ALA A 920 -19.07 -51.35 -37.14
CA ALA A 920 -19.12 -50.15 -37.95
C ALA A 920 -19.05 -48.92 -37.05
N THR A 921 -18.08 -48.04 -37.28
CA THR A 921 -17.89 -46.79 -36.55
C THR A 921 -18.30 -45.62 -37.43
N LEU A 922 -19.18 -44.77 -36.91
CA LEU A 922 -19.45 -43.44 -37.43
C LEU A 922 -18.55 -42.44 -36.70
N THR A 923 -17.90 -41.57 -37.46
CA THR A 923 -17.27 -40.32 -37.01
C THR A 923 -18.06 -39.15 -37.59
N VAL A 924 -18.33 -38.14 -36.76
CA VAL A 924 -19.00 -36.89 -37.13
C VAL A 924 -18.04 -35.72 -36.84
N THR A 925 -17.99 -34.72 -37.71
CA THR A 925 -17.16 -33.51 -37.55
C THR A 925 -18.04 -32.26 -37.58
N ASP A 926 -17.76 -31.31 -36.69
CA ASP A 926 -18.37 -29.97 -36.64
C ASP A 926 -17.67 -28.99 -37.62
N ASP A 927 -17.90 -27.67 -37.49
CA ASP A 927 -17.30 -26.62 -38.31
C ASP A 927 -15.96 -26.06 -37.77
N ASP A 928 -15.68 -26.23 -36.48
CA ASP A 928 -14.40 -25.88 -35.84
C ASP A 928 -13.37 -27.04 -35.83
N GLY A 929 -13.75 -28.20 -36.35
CA GLY A 929 -12.89 -29.36 -36.61
C GLY A 929 -12.84 -30.45 -35.53
N ALA A 930 -13.61 -30.37 -34.44
CA ALA A 930 -13.66 -31.45 -33.45
C ALA A 930 -14.55 -32.62 -33.90
N THR A 931 -14.40 -33.79 -33.26
CA THR A 931 -15.05 -35.02 -33.73
C THR A 931 -15.67 -35.87 -32.63
N GLY A 932 -16.87 -36.37 -32.92
CA GLY A 932 -17.57 -37.37 -32.12
C GLY A 932 -17.64 -38.72 -32.82
N THR A 933 -17.76 -39.81 -32.06
CA THR A 933 -17.88 -41.16 -32.62
C THR A 933 -18.96 -41.99 -31.92
N ASP A 934 -19.63 -42.85 -32.69
CA ASP A 934 -20.53 -43.89 -32.18
C ASP A 934 -20.43 -45.16 -33.05
N THR A 935 -20.83 -46.32 -32.52
CA THR A 935 -20.58 -47.63 -33.14
C THR A 935 -21.80 -48.56 -33.16
N VAL A 936 -21.94 -49.35 -34.22
CA VAL A 936 -22.97 -50.38 -34.35
C VAL A 936 -22.36 -51.70 -34.85
N ALA A 937 -22.67 -52.80 -34.17
CA ALA A 937 -22.15 -54.13 -34.49
C ALA A 937 -23.06 -54.88 -35.48
N ILE A 938 -22.47 -55.51 -36.50
CA ILE A 938 -23.14 -56.32 -37.51
C ILE A 938 -22.64 -57.77 -37.42
N THR A 939 -23.55 -58.72 -37.19
CA THR A 939 -23.22 -60.15 -37.00
C THR A 939 -23.65 -60.99 -38.20
N VAL A 940 -22.68 -61.55 -38.92
CA VAL A 940 -22.88 -62.27 -40.18
C VAL A 940 -22.59 -63.76 -40.00
N THR A 941 -23.52 -64.60 -40.44
CA THR A 941 -23.48 -66.06 -40.26
C THR A 941 -23.31 -66.82 -41.59
N GLY A 942 -22.78 -68.05 -41.53
CA GLY A 942 -22.60 -68.89 -42.71
C GLY A 942 -23.87 -69.67 -43.11
N SER A 943 -24.11 -69.81 -44.41
CA SER A 943 -25.21 -70.62 -44.94
C SER A 943 -24.89 -72.12 -44.87
N THR A 944 -25.73 -72.90 -44.17
CA THR A 944 -25.51 -74.33 -43.89
C THR A 944 -26.26 -75.26 -44.85
N THR A 945 -26.04 -75.12 -46.17
CA THR A 945 -26.60 -76.03 -47.18
C THR A 945 -25.85 -77.38 -47.22
N GLY A 946 -26.17 -78.28 -46.28
CA GLY A 946 -25.58 -79.63 -46.22
C GLY A 946 -26.13 -80.58 -47.29
N THR A 947 -25.30 -80.98 -48.25
CA THR A 947 -25.59 -82.06 -49.20
C THR A 947 -25.22 -83.43 -48.61
N TRP A 948 -26.20 -84.31 -48.42
CA TRP A 948 -25.98 -85.67 -47.93
C TRP A 948 -25.36 -86.60 -49.00
N VAL A 949 -24.36 -87.37 -48.60
CA VAL A 949 -23.82 -88.53 -49.35
C VAL A 949 -23.60 -89.71 -48.39
N ASN A 950 -23.96 -90.91 -48.84
CA ASN A 950 -23.95 -92.15 -48.03
C ASN A 950 -22.64 -92.94 -48.28
N PRO A 951 -22.06 -93.65 -47.28
CA PRO A 951 -20.65 -94.06 -47.33
C PRO A 951 -20.40 -95.45 -47.90
N VAL A 952 -19.13 -95.75 -48.21
CA VAL A 952 -18.63 -97.11 -48.47
C VAL A 952 -17.37 -97.38 -47.64
N ALA A 953 -17.46 -98.41 -46.79
CA ALA A 953 -16.41 -99.21 -46.15
C ALA A 953 -15.04 -98.57 -45.83
N ALA A 954 -14.77 -98.42 -44.53
CA ALA A 954 -13.42 -98.51 -43.99
C ALA A 954 -13.16 -99.96 -43.50
N THR A 955 -11.95 -100.49 -43.73
CA THR A 955 -11.48 -101.74 -43.10
C THR A 955 -10.20 -101.45 -42.32
N ALA A 956 -10.29 -101.51 -40.99
CA ALA A 956 -9.13 -101.36 -40.12
C ALA A 956 -8.37 -102.69 -39.97
N SER A 957 -7.05 -102.60 -39.77
CA SER A 957 -6.22 -103.68 -39.27
C SER A 957 -5.26 -103.09 -38.23
N SER A 958 -5.20 -103.69 -37.05
CA SER A 958 -4.35 -103.25 -35.95
C SER A 958 -3.66 -104.44 -35.30
N TYR A 959 -2.44 -104.22 -34.82
CA TYR A 959 -1.72 -105.17 -34.00
C TYR A 959 -1.07 -104.43 -32.83
N TYR A 960 -1.63 -104.63 -31.64
CA TYR A 960 -1.09 -104.14 -30.37
C TYR A 960 -0.53 -105.34 -29.59
N SER A 961 0.61 -105.18 -28.93
CA SER A 961 1.01 -106.05 -27.82
C SER A 961 1.96 -105.33 -26.86
N SER A 962 1.51 -105.11 -25.62
CA SER A 962 2.27 -104.59 -24.45
C SER A 962 3.02 -103.25 -24.63
N THR A 963 2.85 -102.25 -23.76
CA THR A 963 2.43 -102.30 -22.34
C THR A 963 1.16 -101.51 -22.02
N TYR A 964 0.21 -102.20 -21.38
CA TYR A 964 -0.94 -101.74 -20.57
C TYR A 964 -1.52 -100.33 -20.70
N ALA A 965 -2.80 -100.28 -21.08
CA ALA A 965 -3.74 -99.19 -20.79
C ALA A 965 -5.15 -99.75 -20.51
N PRO A 966 -5.85 -99.30 -19.44
CA PRO A 966 -7.31 -99.44 -19.26
C PRO A 966 -8.01 -98.13 -19.67
N THR A 967 -9.11 -98.03 -20.44
CA THR A 967 -10.40 -98.76 -20.55
C THR A 967 -11.50 -98.35 -19.56
N LYS A 968 -12.45 -97.54 -20.05
CA LYS A 968 -13.91 -97.84 -20.19
C LYS A 968 -14.92 -96.93 -19.45
N ALA A 969 -15.70 -96.20 -20.28
CA ALA A 969 -17.01 -95.56 -19.98
C ALA A 969 -16.98 -94.37 -18.98
N ILE A 970 -17.94 -93.44 -18.98
CA ILE A 970 -19.32 -93.44 -19.51
C ILE A 970 -19.61 -92.14 -20.31
N ASP A 971 -20.55 -92.24 -21.27
CA ASP A 971 -21.20 -91.19 -22.08
C ASP A 971 -20.53 -90.84 -23.43
N ASP A 972 -21.26 -91.17 -24.50
CA ASP A 972 -21.00 -90.90 -25.91
C ASP A 972 -22.34 -90.63 -26.65
N ASN A 973 -23.29 -89.85 -26.09
CA ASN A 973 -24.64 -89.73 -26.68
C ASN A 973 -25.27 -88.32 -26.79
N THR A 974 -25.65 -87.96 -28.03
CA THR A 974 -26.58 -86.87 -28.42
C THR A 974 -26.32 -85.43 -27.92
N ALA A 975 -25.58 -84.68 -28.73
CA ALA A 975 -25.90 -83.30 -29.10
C ALA A 975 -26.12 -82.26 -27.95
N THR A 976 -25.15 -82.15 -27.04
CA THR A 976 -24.73 -80.89 -26.38
C THR A 976 -23.38 -81.16 -25.69
N ARG A 977 -22.45 -80.23 -25.57
CA ARG A 977 -22.46 -78.79 -25.94
C ARG A 977 -21.78 -78.54 -27.28
#